data_AF-A0A5Q2W0W0-F1
#
_entry.id   AF-A0A5Q2W0W0-F1
#
_cell.length_a   1.000
_cell.length_b   1.000
_cell.length_c   1.000
_cell.angle_alpha   90.00
_cell.angle_beta   90.00
_cell.angle_gamma   90.00
#
_symmetry.space_group_name_H-M   'P 1'
#
loop_
_entity.id
_entity.type
_entity.pdbx_description
1 polymer ?
#
loop_
_entity_poly.entity_id
_entity_poly.type
_entity_poly.pdbx_seq_one_letter_code
_entity_poly.pdbx_strand_id
1 'polypeptide(L)'
;MLPMPYSHSVVSGHQWSSVVTSGRHWSPAVGASRRPHTQHVAHSAHGTEKYRVLSSTPRGPGRARTLVAALATAALAAIAPLTLAPMAAADTPDLPQLLPSLDGWEGAEGTFTATGDLTVVAAADDERLTSTAELLADELDTIVPGVEAGSGAAAAGDIELIVDASRAGADDLGEEGYELEIDEQITITGATETGTFWGTRTLVQLLTQQLDLPYGSAIDVPAYSERGVTLCACVINISTDFIDRLLEDMSYLKLNTLMIELKVKVDAYPQTNTWSYYTKDDIRTLVAKANKLGIDVIPEINSPGHMEIWLENMPELQLTNESTGVKDEVRMDITKEASFDFYTDLIDEYTDVFDSDYWHMGVDEYMLGSGYANFPQIKAFAEAQWGPTATQNDVVAWYVNKVNDYVKSQGKTLRIWNDGVITDNEFVDFDTDIVIEHWNNAASHVNPQDFIDWGHEIVNVSNSLYMVRGGYGVNVQNLYNSGWSPTDFYNGTISGGLDQIRGARISAWPDAGTPNEAENTTEERMFEPLRFIAQATWADSRPWSDYNGFKAAMGEIGRPPLWENVERLPVPDGAFTMSAADGSGLLAAGEGGTLRLGADGDGLDLTLTSNDAGYYTITTNDGRCLSLSDEGTMRLAVPVEIGADVVLSTCSDTTVQQWQVKRADGGFHLINAASQQYLSISDGLTDVPVAHEDLKDVPDGLIVQTPADWGTTVWTLQGSLSMRLELDASAAPPGDSISGTVRLGNFTGTTLAGATLRAASLPAGWTVLPGSTPVAEVGVGESADVGVTLYNVSGDSLSGPVTFELVDGDGTVISTASSDVASMCSVERITPVAIASVSSEQTTGEAAGSGVATAAIDGDPSTYWHSQWSPSEPGYPHSIVVDLGESSDVCGLWYTGRDSGGDGGANGRIAEYEVYASDTVSAFDSEDWGEPVATGTFVNTGEPQLAPFPATGARYVMLTGLSEVHGFVWATAGEIAVAGPAAPAPEYAPELSVGAGEVTAGEEVTAVATGFAPGEIVEFALDADGAESVTAQADAEGRAEVAIPVAAGVEGGEYTLTATGTTTGAAAAAQLTVVPADSNGSDGSDGSDGSDGSDGSDGSNGSDGSNGSDGSDGSNGSDGSNGSDGSNGSDGSNGSDGSDGSNGSGGSDGSDGSNGSAGAAGADGPDGSNGAGADGAQVPDVTEPLPDTGAAVTGYAAAAMLLLIAGAAAMVLRRRATGTL
;
A
#
# COMPACT_ATOMS: atom_id res chain seq x y z
N MET A 1 18.91 -3.98 -15.60
CA MET A 1 19.21 -3.96 -17.05
C MET A 1 17.93 -4.24 -17.84
N LEU A 2 17.76 -3.70 -19.05
CA LEU A 2 16.61 -4.00 -19.93
C LEU A 2 16.96 -5.06 -21.00
N PRO A 3 16.20 -6.15 -21.14
CA PRO A 3 16.16 -6.96 -22.35
C PRO A 3 14.93 -6.62 -23.22
N MET A 4 15.16 -6.32 -24.51
CA MET A 4 14.09 -6.02 -25.47
C MET A 4 13.48 -7.30 -26.11
N PRO A 5 12.20 -7.30 -26.51
CA PRO A 5 11.56 -8.43 -27.18
C PRO A 5 11.85 -8.49 -28.69
N TYR A 6 12.08 -9.68 -29.22
CA TYR A 6 12.12 -9.94 -30.67
C TYR A 6 10.76 -10.40 -31.19
N SER A 7 10.24 -9.71 -32.22
CA SER A 7 9.03 -10.13 -32.95
C SER A 7 9.35 -10.37 -34.42
N HIS A 8 8.85 -11.48 -34.99
CA HIS A 8 8.71 -11.61 -36.44
C HIS A 8 7.56 -12.54 -36.83
N SER A 9 6.50 -11.93 -37.36
CA SER A 9 5.42 -12.62 -38.06
C SER A 9 5.49 -12.33 -39.55
N VAL A 10 5.37 -13.37 -40.40
CA VAL A 10 5.20 -13.21 -41.85
C VAL A 10 4.13 -14.17 -42.36
N VAL A 11 2.97 -13.62 -42.73
CA VAL A 11 1.99 -14.27 -43.59
C VAL A 11 2.15 -13.72 -45.01
N SER A 12 2.37 -14.58 -46.00
CA SER A 12 2.45 -14.16 -47.42
C SER A 12 1.35 -14.78 -48.28
N GLY A 13 0.30 -14.02 -48.52
CA GLY A 13 -0.72 -14.34 -49.53
C GLY A 13 -0.20 -14.06 -50.94
N HIS A 14 -0.28 -15.05 -51.85
CA HIS A 14 0.20 -14.90 -53.22
C HIS A 14 -0.82 -14.25 -54.18
N GLN A 15 -0.29 -13.54 -55.17
CA GLN A 15 -0.99 -12.84 -56.26
C GLN A 15 -1.72 -13.80 -57.25
N TRP A 16 -2.59 -13.26 -58.13
CA TRP A 16 -2.31 -13.10 -59.58
C TRP A 16 -3.57 -12.95 -60.45
N SER A 17 -3.59 -11.91 -61.30
CA SER A 17 -3.90 -12.01 -62.76
C SER A 17 -3.57 -10.66 -63.43
N SER A 18 -3.13 -10.55 -64.68
CA SER A 18 -2.52 -11.49 -65.66
C SER A 18 -1.93 -10.67 -66.84
N VAL A 19 -1.10 -11.29 -67.72
CA VAL A 19 -0.75 -10.96 -69.14
C VAL A 19 0.72 -11.42 -69.40
N VAL A 20 1.00 -12.64 -69.90
CA VAL A 20 0.95 -13.17 -71.30
C VAL A 20 2.34 -13.19 -72.01
N THR A 21 2.80 -14.42 -72.36
CA THR A 21 3.87 -14.81 -73.32
C THR A 21 5.35 -14.48 -72.97
N SER A 22 6.37 -15.31 -73.29
CA SER A 22 6.45 -16.54 -74.11
C SER A 22 7.66 -17.45 -73.76
N GLY A 23 7.60 -18.73 -74.16
CA GLY A 23 8.73 -19.40 -74.81
C GLY A 23 9.55 -20.47 -74.04
N ARG A 24 9.35 -21.75 -74.42
CA ARG A 24 10.36 -22.81 -74.69
C ARG A 24 11.43 -23.18 -73.62
N HIS A 25 11.91 -24.43 -73.46
CA HIS A 25 11.45 -25.78 -73.80
C HIS A 25 12.55 -26.77 -73.31
N TRP A 26 12.27 -27.73 -72.41
CA TRP A 26 12.69 -29.16 -72.48
C TRP A 26 12.54 -29.90 -71.13
N SER A 27 11.78 -30.99 -71.16
CA SER A 27 11.81 -32.13 -70.23
C SER A 27 12.72 -33.23 -70.85
N PRO A 28 12.77 -34.54 -70.45
CA PRO A 28 11.94 -35.36 -69.54
C PRO A 28 12.81 -36.17 -68.52
N ALA A 29 12.40 -37.22 -67.78
CA ALA A 29 11.27 -38.18 -67.88
C ALA A 29 10.97 -38.86 -66.51
N VAL A 30 9.69 -39.07 -66.11
CA VAL A 30 8.89 -40.34 -66.18
C VAL A 30 9.20 -41.35 -65.04
N GLY A 31 8.22 -42.01 -64.38
CA GLY A 31 6.76 -42.09 -64.60
C GLY A 31 5.97 -42.55 -63.35
N ALA A 32 4.66 -42.28 -63.25
CA ALA A 32 3.56 -43.21 -63.58
C ALA A 32 3.50 -44.46 -62.68
N SER A 33 2.49 -44.64 -61.79
CA SER A 33 1.16 -45.24 -62.08
C SER A 33 0.41 -45.43 -60.73
N ARG A 34 -0.93 -45.38 -60.53
CA ARG A 34 -2.13 -45.27 -61.42
C ARG A 34 -3.37 -44.77 -60.63
N ARG A 35 -4.49 -44.54 -61.35
CA ARG A 35 -5.92 -44.50 -60.92
C ARG A 35 -6.65 -45.72 -61.57
N PRO A 36 -7.98 -46.02 -61.43
CA PRO A 36 -9.16 -45.18 -61.10
C PRO A 36 -10.19 -45.86 -60.13
N HIS A 37 -11.39 -45.37 -59.77
CA HIS A 37 -12.44 -44.69 -60.56
C HIS A 37 -13.50 -43.93 -59.69
N THR A 38 -13.79 -42.67 -60.07
CA THR A 38 -15.13 -41.97 -60.18
C THR A 38 -16.18 -42.02 -59.05
N GLN A 39 -17.02 -40.99 -58.82
CA GLN A 39 -17.45 -39.80 -59.62
C GLN A 39 -17.86 -38.67 -58.63
N HIS A 40 -17.44 -37.40 -58.79
CA HIS A 40 -18.20 -36.24 -59.35
C HIS A 40 -19.52 -35.87 -58.61
N VAL A 41 -19.98 -34.62 -58.43
CA VAL A 41 -19.60 -33.19 -58.70
C VAL A 41 -20.82 -32.35 -58.20
N ALA A 42 -20.82 -31.07 -57.83
CA ALA A 42 -19.85 -30.08 -57.31
C ALA A 42 -20.64 -28.87 -56.74
N HIS A 43 -19.95 -27.92 -56.10
CA HIS A 43 -20.52 -26.69 -55.49
C HIS A 43 -21.19 -25.70 -56.48
N SER A 44 -22.02 -24.80 -55.93
CA SER A 44 -21.82 -23.34 -56.10
C SER A 44 -22.45 -22.54 -54.95
N ALA A 45 -22.06 -21.27 -54.79
CA ALA A 45 -22.21 -20.43 -53.59
C ALA A 45 -23.03 -19.13 -53.79
N HIS A 46 -23.18 -18.37 -52.69
CA HIS A 46 -23.70 -16.99 -52.56
C HIS A 46 -25.22 -16.77 -52.81
N GLY A 47 -25.91 -15.83 -52.16
CA GLY A 47 -25.53 -14.92 -51.06
C GLY A 47 -26.59 -13.83 -50.79
N THR A 48 -26.44 -13.14 -49.65
CA THR A 48 -26.92 -11.76 -49.33
C THR A 48 -28.41 -11.34 -49.36
N GLU A 49 -28.86 -10.90 -48.18
CA GLU A 49 -29.59 -9.64 -47.87
C GLU A 49 -31.12 -9.44 -48.06
N LYS A 50 -31.58 -8.44 -47.27
CA LYS A 50 -32.96 -8.08 -46.89
C LYS A 50 -33.66 -7.21 -47.94
N TYR A 51 -35.00 -7.25 -48.02
CA TYR A 51 -35.88 -6.05 -48.02
C TYR A 51 -37.36 -6.45 -47.79
N ARG A 52 -38.25 -5.47 -47.56
CA ARG A 52 -39.58 -5.63 -46.92
C ARG A 52 -40.72 -5.02 -47.76
N VAL A 53 -41.96 -5.43 -47.44
CA VAL A 53 -43.30 -4.76 -47.64
C VAL A 53 -44.12 -4.97 -48.95
N LEU A 54 -45.46 -5.05 -48.76
CA LEU A 54 -46.63 -4.92 -49.68
C LEU A 54 -47.08 -6.21 -50.41
N SER A 55 -48.36 -6.63 -50.48
CA SER A 55 -49.70 -6.02 -50.28
C SER A 55 -50.82 -7.12 -50.19
N SER A 56 -52.11 -6.94 -49.86
CA SER A 56 -52.87 -5.98 -48.99
C SER A 56 -54.39 -6.33 -48.91
N THR A 57 -55.04 -6.20 -47.73
CA THR A 57 -56.51 -5.94 -47.50
C THR A 57 -57.58 -6.98 -47.96
N PRO A 58 -58.90 -6.87 -47.57
CA PRO A 58 -59.56 -6.18 -46.43
C PRO A 58 -60.66 -6.97 -45.67
N ARG A 59 -61.01 -6.54 -44.43
CA ARG A 59 -62.35 -5.97 -44.05
C ARG A 59 -62.47 -5.72 -42.53
N GLY A 60 -62.93 -4.52 -42.14
CA GLY A 60 -63.31 -4.16 -40.76
C GLY A 60 -64.83 -4.36 -40.48
N PRO A 61 -65.46 -3.70 -39.47
CA PRO A 61 -65.07 -2.41 -38.87
C PRO A 61 -65.21 -2.23 -37.33
N GLY A 62 -64.56 -1.19 -36.79
CA GLY A 62 -65.22 -0.21 -35.88
C GLY A 62 -65.03 -0.28 -34.35
N ARG A 63 -64.37 0.77 -33.80
CA ARG A 63 -64.64 1.58 -32.56
C ARG A 63 -65.14 0.90 -31.25
N ALA A 64 -64.85 1.37 -30.03
CA ALA A 64 -63.86 2.29 -29.44
C ALA A 64 -64.07 2.39 -27.89
N ARG A 65 -63.02 2.76 -27.14
CA ARG A 65 -63.01 3.48 -25.83
C ARG A 65 -63.49 2.83 -24.50
N THR A 66 -62.50 2.68 -23.59
CA THR A 66 -62.44 3.30 -22.24
C THR A 66 -63.06 2.61 -20.99
N LEU A 67 -62.25 2.63 -19.91
CA LEU A 67 -62.41 2.24 -18.49
C LEU A 67 -63.83 2.13 -17.87
N VAL A 68 -64.00 1.21 -16.90
CA VAL A 68 -64.02 1.44 -15.41
C VAL A 68 -64.26 0.08 -14.68
N ALA A 69 -63.90 -0.01 -13.39
CA ALA A 69 -63.77 -1.23 -12.60
C ALA A 69 -65.03 -1.69 -11.80
N ALA A 70 -64.85 -2.80 -11.06
CA ALA A 70 -65.53 -3.23 -9.81
C ALA A 70 -66.63 -4.34 -9.84
N LEU A 71 -66.27 -5.47 -9.20
CA LEU A 71 -67.01 -6.28 -8.20
C LEU A 71 -68.47 -6.76 -8.43
N ALA A 72 -68.70 -8.08 -8.28
CA ALA A 72 -69.54 -8.71 -7.21
C ALA A 72 -70.25 -10.04 -7.60
N THR A 73 -69.69 -11.16 -7.13
CA THR A 73 -70.34 -12.35 -6.49
C THR A 73 -71.79 -12.80 -6.81
N ALA A 74 -71.93 -14.10 -7.15
CA ALA A 74 -72.83 -15.10 -6.50
C ALA A 74 -72.67 -16.49 -7.18
N ALA A 75 -72.82 -17.68 -6.59
CA ALA A 75 -72.58 -18.29 -5.27
C ALA A 75 -73.35 -19.65 -5.23
N LEU A 76 -72.63 -20.79 -5.30
CA LEU A 76 -73.01 -22.19 -4.95
C LEU A 76 -74.26 -22.83 -5.66
N ALA A 77 -74.34 -24.14 -5.97
CA ALA A 77 -73.98 -25.31 -5.16
C ALA A 77 -73.95 -26.66 -5.95
N ALA A 78 -73.53 -27.74 -5.27
CA ALA A 78 -73.83 -29.18 -5.49
C ALA A 78 -72.87 -30.10 -6.31
N ILE A 79 -71.68 -30.34 -5.71
CA ILE A 79 -70.93 -31.63 -5.57
C ILE A 79 -70.93 -32.64 -6.74
N ALA A 80 -69.71 -32.91 -7.24
CA ALA A 80 -69.29 -34.06 -8.06
C ALA A 80 -68.03 -34.71 -7.41
N PRO A 81 -67.61 -35.95 -7.77
CA PRO A 81 -66.59 -36.68 -7.01
C PRO A 81 -65.19 -36.07 -7.15
N LEU A 82 -64.34 -36.26 -6.13
CA LEU A 82 -62.92 -35.91 -6.19
C LEU A 82 -62.23 -36.72 -7.29
N THR A 83 -61.86 -36.05 -8.38
CA THR A 83 -60.66 -36.38 -9.12
C THR A 83 -59.48 -35.79 -8.35
N LEU A 84 -58.62 -36.64 -7.79
CA LEU A 84 -57.27 -36.22 -7.42
C LEU A 84 -56.63 -35.62 -8.68
N ALA A 85 -56.26 -34.34 -8.62
CA ALA A 85 -55.25 -33.84 -9.53
C ALA A 85 -53.95 -34.63 -9.26
N PRO A 86 -53.11 -34.88 -10.26
CA PRO A 86 -51.75 -35.32 -9.97
C PRO A 86 -51.13 -34.26 -9.04
N MET A 87 -50.53 -34.70 -7.93
CA MET A 87 -49.54 -33.86 -7.27
C MET A 87 -48.49 -33.55 -8.33
N ALA A 88 -48.06 -32.29 -8.43
CA ALA A 88 -46.81 -32.02 -9.10
C ALA A 88 -45.74 -32.85 -8.38
N ALA A 89 -44.85 -33.49 -9.14
CA ALA A 89 -43.61 -33.95 -8.54
C ALA A 89 -42.94 -32.72 -7.88
N ALA A 90 -42.30 -32.91 -6.73
CA ALA A 90 -41.35 -31.90 -6.28
C ALA A 90 -40.25 -31.87 -7.35
N ASP A 91 -39.88 -30.68 -7.82
CA ASP A 91 -38.72 -30.55 -8.71
C ASP A 91 -37.49 -30.83 -7.85
N THR A 92 -36.81 -31.94 -8.11
CA THR A 92 -35.51 -32.28 -7.50
C THR A 92 -34.50 -31.18 -7.84
N PRO A 93 -33.68 -30.69 -6.88
CA PRO A 93 -32.64 -29.71 -7.20
C PRO A 93 -31.60 -30.32 -8.14
N ASP A 94 -30.99 -29.48 -8.98
CA ASP A 94 -29.78 -29.87 -9.71
C ASP A 94 -28.59 -29.96 -8.74
N LEU A 95 -27.55 -30.73 -9.09
CA LEU A 95 -26.30 -30.78 -8.33
C LEU A 95 -25.54 -29.44 -8.51
N PRO A 96 -25.06 -28.79 -7.44
CA PRO A 96 -24.19 -27.62 -7.51
C PRO A 96 -22.95 -27.82 -8.38
N GLN A 97 -22.31 -26.71 -8.79
CA GLN A 97 -21.02 -26.77 -9.47
C GLN A 97 -19.92 -27.20 -8.49
N LEU A 98 -18.94 -27.94 -8.98
CA LEU A 98 -17.83 -28.47 -8.19
C LEU A 98 -16.50 -28.23 -8.90
N LEU A 99 -15.44 -28.05 -8.12
CA LEU A 99 -14.10 -27.78 -8.62
C LEU A 99 -13.04 -28.36 -7.65
N PRO A 100 -12.33 -29.44 -8.01
CA PRO A 100 -12.42 -30.19 -9.27
C PRO A 100 -13.81 -30.74 -9.58
N SER A 101 -14.16 -30.84 -10.86
CA SER A 101 -15.48 -31.29 -11.30
C SER A 101 -15.74 -32.77 -11.00
N LEU A 102 -16.93 -33.06 -10.48
CA LEU A 102 -17.39 -34.43 -10.21
C LEU A 102 -17.92 -35.08 -11.49
N ASP A 103 -16.99 -35.53 -12.33
CA ASP A 103 -17.30 -36.13 -13.62
C ASP A 103 -17.89 -37.55 -13.45
N GLY A 104 -19.18 -37.72 -13.77
CA GLY A 104 -19.82 -39.04 -13.77
C GLY A 104 -20.99 -39.22 -12.79
N TRP A 105 -21.49 -38.15 -12.16
CA TRP A 105 -22.67 -38.19 -11.27
C TRP A 105 -23.87 -38.97 -11.84
N GLU A 106 -24.26 -40.04 -11.15
CA GLU A 106 -25.46 -40.84 -11.43
C GLU A 106 -26.62 -40.44 -10.50
N GLY A 107 -27.42 -39.46 -10.92
CA GLY A 107 -28.55 -38.94 -10.14
C GLY A 107 -29.73 -39.91 -9.96
N ALA A 108 -30.37 -39.87 -8.78
CA ALA A 108 -31.51 -40.68 -8.38
C ALA A 108 -32.73 -39.84 -7.94
N GLU A 109 -33.91 -40.48 -7.79
CA GLU A 109 -35.13 -39.78 -7.33
C GLU A 109 -35.10 -39.57 -5.80
N GLY A 110 -34.79 -38.34 -5.37
CA GLY A 110 -34.98 -37.88 -4.00
C GLY A 110 -34.14 -36.63 -3.68
N THR A 111 -34.18 -36.20 -2.43
CA THR A 111 -33.47 -34.99 -1.95
C THR A 111 -33.07 -35.17 -0.50
N PHE A 112 -31.80 -34.93 -0.20
CA PHE A 112 -31.25 -34.82 1.15
C PHE A 112 -31.31 -33.34 1.57
N THR A 113 -31.66 -33.05 2.81
CA THR A 113 -31.71 -31.69 3.34
C THR A 113 -30.81 -31.61 4.57
N ALA A 114 -29.75 -30.82 4.51
CA ALA A 114 -28.88 -30.58 5.66
C ALA A 114 -29.60 -29.71 6.72
N THR A 115 -29.55 -30.14 7.99
CA THR A 115 -30.19 -29.49 9.13
C THR A 115 -29.25 -29.46 10.34
N GLY A 116 -29.46 -28.55 11.29
CA GLY A 116 -28.61 -28.39 12.49
C GLY A 116 -28.74 -29.49 13.55
N ASP A 117 -29.27 -30.65 13.17
CA ASP A 117 -29.25 -31.91 13.93
C ASP A 117 -28.48 -33.04 13.20
N LEU A 118 -27.84 -32.72 12.06
CA LEU A 118 -26.90 -33.56 11.34
C LEU A 118 -25.65 -33.81 12.18
N THR A 119 -25.17 -35.06 12.20
CA THR A 119 -23.87 -35.41 12.79
C THR A 119 -22.90 -36.01 11.77
N VAL A 120 -21.60 -35.80 11.99
CA VAL A 120 -20.52 -36.40 11.17
C VAL A 120 -19.95 -37.61 11.91
N VAL A 121 -20.11 -38.81 11.38
CA VAL A 121 -19.79 -40.07 12.08
C VAL A 121 -18.72 -40.86 11.33
N ALA A 122 -17.64 -41.21 12.03
CA ALA A 122 -16.69 -42.22 11.54
C ALA A 122 -17.28 -43.63 11.71
N ALA A 123 -17.41 -44.38 10.61
CA ALA A 123 -18.07 -45.67 10.63
C ALA A 123 -17.39 -46.66 11.59
N ALA A 124 -18.20 -47.28 12.47
CA ALA A 124 -17.76 -48.17 13.53
C ALA A 124 -16.72 -47.57 14.51
N ASP A 125 -16.76 -46.25 14.71
CA ASP A 125 -15.85 -45.49 15.56
C ASP A 125 -14.36 -45.63 15.14
N ASP A 126 -14.08 -45.61 13.83
CA ASP A 126 -12.71 -45.72 13.31
C ASP A 126 -11.87 -44.47 13.67
N GLU A 127 -11.00 -44.62 14.67
CA GLU A 127 -10.13 -43.56 15.22
C GLU A 127 -9.30 -42.83 14.14
N ARG A 128 -9.06 -43.48 13.00
CA ARG A 128 -8.33 -42.93 11.84
C ARG A 128 -9.06 -41.75 11.17
N LEU A 129 -10.38 -41.73 11.26
CA LEU A 129 -11.23 -40.69 10.67
C LEU A 129 -11.66 -39.61 11.67
N THR A 130 -11.26 -39.67 12.95
CA THR A 130 -11.70 -38.73 13.98
C THR A 130 -11.35 -37.28 13.64
N SER A 131 -10.11 -37.00 13.26
CA SER A 131 -9.67 -35.64 12.86
C SER A 131 -10.36 -35.12 11.60
N THR A 132 -10.72 -36.01 10.68
CA THR A 132 -11.49 -35.70 9.46
C THR A 132 -12.95 -35.38 9.80
N ALA A 133 -13.56 -36.15 10.70
CA ALA A 133 -14.93 -35.93 11.16
C ALA A 133 -15.07 -34.63 11.97
N GLU A 134 -14.10 -34.35 12.85
CA GLU A 134 -14.02 -33.08 13.61
C GLU A 134 -13.87 -31.88 12.69
N LEU A 135 -12.92 -31.90 11.74
CA LEU A 135 -12.71 -30.79 10.80
C LEU A 135 -13.93 -30.57 9.90
N LEU A 136 -14.54 -31.64 9.36
CA LEU A 136 -15.76 -31.51 8.57
C LEU A 136 -16.92 -30.95 9.39
N ALA A 137 -17.06 -31.33 10.66
CA ALA A 137 -18.08 -30.76 11.54
C ALA A 137 -17.85 -29.27 11.80
N ASP A 138 -16.60 -28.86 12.12
CA ASP A 138 -16.22 -27.46 12.32
C ASP A 138 -16.53 -26.60 11.08
N GLU A 139 -16.20 -27.10 9.87
CA GLU A 139 -16.51 -26.41 8.61
C GLU A 139 -18.01 -26.33 8.36
N LEU A 140 -18.75 -27.42 8.58
CA LEU A 140 -20.19 -27.45 8.34
C LEU A 140 -21.00 -26.64 9.37
N ASP A 141 -20.55 -26.46 10.61
CA ASP A 141 -21.22 -25.59 11.59
C ASP A 141 -21.29 -24.13 11.12
N THR A 142 -20.27 -23.66 10.38
CA THR A 142 -20.27 -22.31 9.78
C THR A 142 -21.37 -22.13 8.71
N ILE A 143 -21.84 -23.23 8.11
CA ILE A 143 -22.85 -23.27 7.04
C ILE A 143 -24.24 -23.61 7.61
N VAL A 144 -24.28 -24.58 8.54
CA VAL A 144 -25.47 -25.17 9.15
C VAL A 144 -25.24 -25.24 10.68
N PRO A 145 -25.60 -24.18 11.43
CA PRO A 145 -25.30 -24.12 12.85
C PRO A 145 -25.93 -25.26 13.67
N GLY A 146 -25.11 -25.94 14.46
CA GLY A 146 -25.45 -27.10 15.29
C GLY A 146 -24.86 -28.44 14.82
N VAL A 147 -24.05 -28.47 13.75
CA VAL A 147 -23.37 -29.69 13.31
C VAL A 147 -22.24 -30.06 14.27
N GLU A 148 -22.20 -31.32 14.70
CA GLU A 148 -21.16 -31.85 15.60
C GLU A 148 -20.61 -33.19 15.09
N ALA A 149 -19.37 -33.52 15.44
CA ALA A 149 -18.80 -34.85 15.23
C ALA A 149 -19.45 -35.86 16.21
N GLY A 150 -19.98 -36.96 15.66
CA GLY A 150 -20.73 -37.99 16.37
C GLY A 150 -19.96 -39.31 16.57
N SER A 151 -20.60 -40.25 17.27
CA SER A 151 -20.08 -41.61 17.50
C SER A 151 -21.20 -42.65 17.39
N GLY A 152 -20.83 -43.87 16.99
CA GLY A 152 -21.74 -45.00 16.82
C GLY A 152 -22.06 -45.32 15.36
N ALA A 153 -23.34 -45.45 15.04
CA ALA A 153 -23.82 -45.74 13.69
C ALA A 153 -24.63 -44.55 13.17
N ALA A 154 -24.34 -44.12 11.95
CA ALA A 154 -25.08 -43.06 11.28
C ALA A 154 -26.57 -43.41 11.13
N ALA A 155 -27.41 -42.39 11.14
CA ALA A 155 -28.84 -42.46 10.85
C ALA A 155 -29.19 -41.63 9.61
N ALA A 156 -30.44 -41.72 9.17
CA ALA A 156 -30.95 -40.85 8.13
C ALA A 156 -30.87 -39.38 8.59
N GLY A 157 -30.20 -38.53 7.79
CA GLY A 157 -29.84 -37.15 8.13
C GLY A 157 -28.36 -36.94 8.49
N ASP A 158 -27.59 -38.00 8.76
CA ASP A 158 -26.17 -37.92 9.12
C ASP A 158 -25.22 -38.05 7.91
N ILE A 159 -23.94 -37.75 8.15
CA ILE A 159 -22.81 -38.03 7.26
C ILE A 159 -22.00 -39.21 7.83
N GLU A 160 -21.82 -40.29 7.06
CA GLU A 160 -20.99 -41.44 7.41
C GLU A 160 -19.69 -41.46 6.61
N LEU A 161 -18.55 -41.51 7.31
CA LEU A 161 -17.20 -41.57 6.73
C LEU A 161 -16.64 -42.99 6.85
N ILE A 162 -16.16 -43.57 5.75
CA ILE A 162 -15.76 -44.98 5.65
C ILE A 162 -14.39 -45.12 4.98
N VAL A 163 -13.47 -45.89 5.59
CA VAL A 163 -12.26 -46.40 4.90
C VAL A 163 -12.43 -47.89 4.55
N ASP A 164 -12.66 -48.21 3.28
CA ASP A 164 -12.66 -49.58 2.75
C ASP A 164 -11.39 -49.88 1.94
N ALA A 165 -10.35 -50.34 2.63
CA ALA A 165 -9.08 -50.75 2.03
C ALA A 165 -9.20 -51.90 1.01
N SER A 166 -10.36 -52.56 0.86
CA SER A 166 -10.57 -53.54 -0.23
C SER A 166 -10.72 -52.88 -1.61
N ARG A 167 -10.93 -51.56 -1.66
CA ARG A 167 -11.09 -50.73 -2.87
C ARG A 167 -9.83 -49.99 -3.33
N ALA A 168 -8.69 -50.24 -2.69
CA ALA A 168 -7.39 -49.64 -3.01
C ALA A 168 -6.79 -50.08 -4.38
N GLY A 169 -7.60 -50.62 -5.29
CA GLY A 169 -7.17 -50.96 -6.65
C GLY A 169 -7.06 -49.68 -7.49
N ALA A 170 -6.03 -49.59 -8.34
CA ALA A 170 -5.85 -48.46 -9.26
C ALA A 170 -6.94 -48.37 -10.35
N ASP A 171 -7.67 -49.46 -10.59
CA ASP A 171 -8.88 -49.49 -11.45
C ASP A 171 -10.18 -49.16 -10.67
N ASP A 172 -10.06 -48.75 -9.39
CA ASP A 172 -11.17 -48.44 -8.47
C ASP A 172 -10.91 -47.10 -7.74
N LEU A 173 -10.65 -47.05 -6.43
CA LEU A 173 -10.41 -45.78 -5.71
C LEU A 173 -8.93 -45.38 -5.59
N GLY A 174 -7.98 -46.30 -5.80
CA GLY A 174 -6.55 -46.03 -5.61
C GLY A 174 -6.19 -45.56 -4.19
N GLU A 175 -5.28 -44.58 -4.09
CA GLU A 175 -4.83 -44.03 -2.80
C GLU A 175 -5.56 -42.74 -2.37
N GLU A 176 -6.13 -41.99 -3.31
CA GLU A 176 -6.73 -40.67 -3.08
C GLU A 176 -8.19 -40.55 -3.58
N GLY A 177 -8.72 -41.56 -4.27
CA GLY A 177 -10.09 -41.54 -4.76
C GLY A 177 -11.12 -41.88 -3.68
N TYR A 178 -12.37 -41.48 -3.95
CA TYR A 178 -13.52 -41.74 -3.08
C TYR A 178 -14.79 -42.02 -3.89
N GLU A 179 -15.74 -42.67 -3.23
CA GLU A 179 -17.14 -42.71 -3.64
C GLU A 179 -17.95 -41.80 -2.72
N LEU A 180 -18.78 -40.94 -3.31
CA LEU A 180 -19.79 -40.13 -2.63
C LEU A 180 -21.17 -40.68 -3.00
N GLU A 181 -21.95 -41.07 -2.00
CA GLU A 181 -23.36 -41.46 -2.13
C GLU A 181 -24.24 -40.50 -1.32
N ILE A 182 -25.33 -40.01 -1.92
CA ILE A 182 -26.32 -39.15 -1.26
C ILE A 182 -27.70 -39.84 -1.40
N ASP A 183 -28.27 -40.25 -0.26
CA ASP A 183 -29.64 -40.75 -0.16
C ASP A 183 -30.36 -40.23 1.12
N GLU A 184 -31.00 -41.09 1.93
CA GLU A 184 -31.50 -40.70 3.25
C GLU A 184 -30.34 -40.35 4.22
N GLN A 185 -29.11 -40.79 3.93
CA GLN A 185 -27.86 -40.34 4.57
C GLN A 185 -26.84 -39.87 3.50
N ILE A 186 -25.75 -39.23 3.91
CA ILE A 186 -24.60 -39.00 3.01
C ILE A 186 -23.48 -39.97 3.41
N THR A 187 -22.93 -40.71 2.46
CA THR A 187 -21.84 -41.66 2.71
C THR A 187 -20.64 -41.29 1.86
N ILE A 188 -19.46 -41.20 2.49
CA ILE A 188 -18.17 -40.97 1.81
C ILE A 188 -17.27 -42.17 2.09
N THR A 189 -16.91 -42.91 1.05
CA THR A 189 -16.05 -44.08 1.13
C THR A 189 -14.73 -43.85 0.40
N GLY A 190 -13.62 -43.76 1.13
CA GLY A 190 -12.27 -43.83 0.56
C GLY A 190 -11.67 -45.23 0.71
N ALA A 191 -10.64 -45.55 -0.07
CA ALA A 191 -9.79 -46.73 0.20
C ALA A 191 -8.76 -46.46 1.31
N THR A 192 -8.49 -45.19 1.59
CA THR A 192 -7.55 -44.66 2.57
C THR A 192 -8.22 -43.54 3.40
N GLU A 193 -7.54 -43.07 4.44
CA GLU A 193 -7.90 -41.83 5.14
C GLU A 193 -7.92 -40.63 4.17
N THR A 194 -6.88 -40.47 3.36
CA THR A 194 -6.73 -39.40 2.35
C THR A 194 -7.88 -39.36 1.35
N GLY A 195 -8.28 -40.50 0.78
CA GLY A 195 -9.43 -40.55 -0.13
C GLY A 195 -10.73 -40.13 0.55
N THR A 196 -10.97 -40.66 1.76
CA THR A 196 -12.16 -40.30 2.55
C THR A 196 -12.17 -38.80 2.86
N PHE A 197 -11.02 -38.23 3.23
CA PHE A 197 -10.82 -36.81 3.43
C PHE A 197 -11.10 -35.98 2.17
N TRP A 198 -10.61 -36.38 0.99
CA TRP A 198 -10.89 -35.67 -0.26
C TRP A 198 -12.38 -35.65 -0.63
N GLY A 199 -13.13 -36.72 -0.31
CA GLY A 199 -14.59 -36.72 -0.44
C GLY A 199 -15.29 -35.68 0.44
N THR A 200 -14.75 -35.38 1.64
CA THR A 200 -15.31 -34.32 2.50
C THR A 200 -15.20 -32.93 1.86
N ARG A 201 -14.11 -32.64 1.13
CA ARG A 201 -13.92 -31.34 0.46
C ARG A 201 -15.03 -31.09 -0.57
N THR A 202 -15.41 -32.13 -1.32
CA THR A 202 -16.56 -32.08 -2.25
C THR A 202 -17.86 -31.78 -1.52
N LEU A 203 -18.11 -32.41 -0.38
CA LEU A 203 -19.34 -32.17 0.39
C LEU A 203 -19.43 -30.74 0.94
N VAL A 204 -18.31 -30.16 1.41
CA VAL A 204 -18.25 -28.75 1.85
C VAL A 204 -18.57 -27.81 0.68
N GLN A 205 -18.04 -28.06 -0.52
CA GLN A 205 -18.38 -27.26 -1.72
C GLN A 205 -19.88 -27.35 -2.08
N LEU A 206 -20.49 -28.53 -1.97
CA LEU A 206 -21.92 -28.72 -2.22
C LEU A 206 -22.79 -27.91 -1.23
N LEU A 207 -22.53 -28.07 0.06
CA LEU A 207 -23.34 -27.48 1.12
C LEU A 207 -23.15 -25.96 1.29
N THR A 208 -21.97 -25.43 0.93
CA THR A 208 -21.72 -23.97 0.83
C THR A 208 -22.67 -23.30 -0.18
N GLN A 209 -23.08 -24.02 -1.23
CA GLN A 209 -23.95 -23.49 -2.29
C GLN A 209 -25.45 -23.71 -2.01
N GLN A 210 -25.85 -24.90 -1.54
CA GLN A 210 -27.24 -25.19 -1.18
C GLN A 210 -27.38 -26.33 -0.16
N LEU A 211 -28.39 -26.25 0.71
CA LEU A 211 -28.65 -27.26 1.75
C LEU A 211 -29.49 -28.45 1.28
N ASP A 212 -30.20 -28.31 0.16
CA ASP A 212 -31.00 -29.37 -0.47
C ASP A 212 -30.20 -30.01 -1.61
N LEU A 213 -29.70 -31.23 -1.41
CA LEU A 213 -28.88 -31.96 -2.39
C LEU A 213 -29.67 -33.08 -3.08
N PRO A 214 -29.53 -33.28 -4.41
CA PRO A 214 -30.17 -34.40 -5.09
C PRO A 214 -29.60 -35.74 -4.61
N TYR A 215 -30.42 -36.78 -4.63
CA TYR A 215 -29.91 -38.14 -4.46
C TYR A 215 -29.07 -38.56 -5.67
N GLY A 216 -28.11 -39.45 -5.45
CA GLY A 216 -27.24 -40.01 -6.49
C GLY A 216 -25.89 -40.44 -5.94
N SER A 217 -24.99 -40.87 -6.83
CA SER A 217 -23.62 -41.18 -6.45
C SER A 217 -22.60 -40.89 -7.55
N ALA A 218 -21.33 -40.83 -7.16
CA ALA A 218 -20.19 -40.75 -8.08
C ALA A 218 -18.94 -41.37 -7.43
N ILE A 219 -18.06 -41.91 -8.28
CA ILE A 219 -16.67 -42.24 -7.93
C ILE A 219 -15.78 -41.16 -8.55
N ASP A 220 -14.86 -40.62 -7.75
CA ASP A 220 -13.98 -39.52 -8.13
C ASP A 220 -12.53 -39.85 -7.73
N VAL A 221 -11.60 -39.71 -8.67
CA VAL A 221 -10.21 -40.18 -8.56
C VAL A 221 -9.29 -39.20 -9.30
N PRO A 222 -8.16 -38.75 -8.72
CA PRO A 222 -7.27 -37.83 -9.41
C PRO A 222 -6.57 -38.48 -10.60
N ALA A 223 -6.43 -37.72 -11.69
CA ALA A 223 -5.67 -38.10 -12.88
C ALA A 223 -4.14 -38.08 -12.65
N TYR A 224 -3.66 -37.27 -11.69
CA TYR A 224 -2.24 -37.09 -11.37
C TYR A 224 -2.02 -37.08 -9.85
N SER A 225 -0.92 -37.68 -9.39
CA SER A 225 -0.61 -37.87 -7.97
C SER A 225 -0.02 -36.63 -7.28
N GLU A 226 0.51 -35.66 -8.03
CA GLU A 226 1.15 -34.47 -7.49
C GLU A 226 0.51 -33.17 -8.01
N ARG A 227 -0.06 -32.38 -7.10
CA ARG A 227 -0.96 -31.27 -7.42
C ARG A 227 -0.79 -30.13 -6.43
N GLY A 228 -0.50 -28.92 -6.89
CA GLY A 228 -0.46 -27.77 -5.98
C GLY A 228 0.43 -26.61 -6.40
N VAL A 229 1.34 -26.24 -5.51
CA VAL A 229 2.00 -24.93 -5.50
C VAL A 229 3.49 -25.06 -5.18
N THR A 230 4.32 -24.35 -5.94
CA THR A 230 5.65 -23.89 -5.53
C THR A 230 5.51 -22.48 -4.95
N LEU A 231 5.91 -22.28 -3.70
CA LEU A 231 5.91 -20.97 -3.04
C LEU A 231 7.34 -20.60 -2.65
N CYS A 232 7.87 -19.53 -3.23
CA CYS A 232 9.16 -18.99 -2.82
C CYS A 232 8.94 -18.00 -1.68
N ALA A 233 9.00 -18.48 -0.44
CA ALA A 233 9.11 -17.69 0.79
C ALA A 233 10.59 -17.40 1.12
N CYS A 234 11.31 -17.12 0.03
CA CYS A 234 12.74 -17.02 -0.11
C CYS A 234 13.14 -15.54 -0.12
N VAL A 235 14.30 -15.23 0.45
CA VAL A 235 14.89 -13.88 0.51
C VAL A 235 14.06 -12.88 1.35
N ILE A 236 12.83 -12.58 0.95
CA ILE A 236 11.81 -11.89 1.74
C ILE A 236 10.89 -12.90 2.45
N ASN A 237 10.12 -12.43 3.42
CA ASN A 237 9.21 -13.29 4.18
C ASN A 237 7.79 -13.27 3.60
N ILE A 238 7.10 -14.39 3.75
CA ILE A 238 5.65 -14.53 3.53
C ILE A 238 5.05 -14.95 4.88
N SER A 239 4.05 -14.24 5.37
CA SER A 239 3.56 -14.46 6.73
C SER A 239 3.06 -15.90 6.92
N THR A 240 3.22 -16.42 8.13
CA THR A 240 2.64 -17.72 8.49
C THR A 240 1.12 -17.70 8.32
N ASP A 241 0.45 -16.56 8.58
CA ASP A 241 -0.98 -16.37 8.32
C ASP A 241 -1.35 -16.58 6.84
N PHE A 242 -0.55 -16.08 5.88
CA PHE A 242 -0.75 -16.31 4.44
C PHE A 242 -0.57 -17.79 4.08
N ILE A 243 0.50 -18.43 4.57
CA ILE A 243 0.76 -19.85 4.28
C ILE A 243 -0.39 -20.71 4.85
N ASP A 244 -0.86 -20.38 6.05
CA ASP A 244 -1.99 -21.03 6.69
C ASP A 244 -3.26 -21.00 5.83
N ARG A 245 -3.56 -19.86 5.20
CA ARG A 245 -4.73 -19.67 4.33
C ARG A 245 -4.54 -20.31 2.95
N LEU A 246 -3.32 -20.33 2.44
CA LEU A 246 -2.97 -21.08 1.23
C LEU A 246 -3.20 -22.58 1.42
N LEU A 247 -2.84 -23.15 2.58
CA LEU A 247 -3.10 -24.55 2.92
C LEU A 247 -4.60 -24.87 2.95
N GLU A 248 -5.44 -24.00 3.53
CA GLU A 248 -6.91 -24.19 3.49
C GLU A 248 -7.43 -24.20 2.04
N ASP A 249 -7.04 -23.21 1.23
CA ASP A 249 -7.50 -23.06 -0.16
C ASP A 249 -6.98 -24.20 -1.05
N MET A 250 -5.76 -24.69 -0.82
CA MET A 250 -5.23 -25.90 -1.45
C MET A 250 -6.04 -27.14 -1.11
N SER A 251 -6.34 -27.35 0.18
CA SER A 251 -7.07 -28.52 0.66
C SER A 251 -8.52 -28.55 0.13
N TYR A 252 -9.20 -27.40 0.17
CA TYR A 252 -10.54 -27.24 -0.42
C TYR A 252 -10.60 -27.61 -1.91
N LEU A 253 -9.48 -27.44 -2.62
CA LEU A 253 -9.31 -27.72 -4.04
C LEU A 253 -8.64 -29.08 -4.33
N LYS A 254 -8.41 -29.92 -3.31
CA LYS A 254 -7.74 -31.23 -3.40
C LYS A 254 -6.31 -31.18 -3.95
N LEU A 255 -5.63 -30.05 -3.76
CA LEU A 255 -4.20 -29.89 -4.00
C LEU A 255 -3.43 -30.46 -2.80
N ASN A 256 -2.45 -31.33 -3.06
CA ASN A 256 -1.80 -32.18 -2.06
C ASN A 256 -0.28 -31.93 -1.92
N THR A 257 0.30 -30.96 -2.62
CA THR A 257 1.74 -30.66 -2.52
C THR A 257 2.03 -29.18 -2.49
N LEU A 258 2.63 -28.73 -1.39
CA LEU A 258 3.26 -27.42 -1.24
C LEU A 258 4.77 -27.62 -1.27
N MET A 259 5.41 -27.23 -2.35
CA MET A 259 6.87 -27.14 -2.39
C MET A 259 7.25 -25.70 -2.00
N ILE A 260 8.14 -25.56 -1.02
CA ILE A 260 8.41 -24.26 -0.39
C ILE A 260 9.91 -24.01 -0.22
N GLU A 261 10.40 -22.98 -0.91
CA GLU A 261 11.73 -22.43 -0.66
C GLU A 261 11.62 -21.42 0.49
N LEU A 262 12.32 -21.70 1.59
CA LEU A 262 12.39 -20.83 2.75
C LEU A 262 13.70 -21.04 3.52
N LYS A 263 14.02 -20.10 4.42
CA LYS A 263 15.10 -20.25 5.41
C LYS A 263 14.50 -20.72 6.75
N VAL A 264 14.90 -21.87 7.26
CA VAL A 264 14.70 -22.23 8.68
C VAL A 264 15.84 -21.63 9.48
N LYS A 265 15.53 -21.07 10.66
CA LYS A 265 16.53 -20.57 11.61
C LYS A 265 17.36 -21.75 12.14
N VAL A 266 18.67 -21.75 11.85
CA VAL A 266 19.59 -22.86 12.18
C VAL A 266 20.47 -22.54 13.39
N ASP A 267 20.79 -23.56 14.19
CA ASP A 267 21.64 -23.44 15.37
C ASP A 267 23.13 -23.67 15.01
N ALA A 268 23.40 -24.45 13.96
CA ALA A 268 24.77 -24.77 13.51
C ALA A 268 25.53 -23.55 12.93
N TYR A 269 24.82 -22.62 12.27
CA TYR A 269 25.39 -21.48 11.56
C TYR A 269 24.67 -20.16 11.88
N PRO A 270 24.70 -19.67 13.14
CA PRO A 270 23.89 -18.54 13.58
C PRO A 270 24.12 -17.24 12.78
N GLN A 271 25.31 -17.06 12.20
CA GLN A 271 25.65 -15.95 11.31
C GLN A 271 24.85 -15.92 10.00
N THR A 272 24.17 -17.01 9.63
CA THR A 272 23.26 -17.07 8.46
C THR A 272 21.81 -16.80 8.83
N ASN A 273 21.48 -16.57 10.11
CA ASN A 273 20.11 -16.25 10.57
C ASN A 273 19.73 -14.78 10.33
N THR A 274 20.15 -14.21 9.20
CA THR A 274 19.60 -12.99 8.63
C THR A 274 18.19 -13.25 8.08
N TRP A 275 17.32 -12.25 8.17
CA TRP A 275 15.94 -12.32 7.69
C TRP A 275 15.87 -12.33 6.15
N SER A 276 14.91 -12.99 5.49
CA SER A 276 13.81 -13.83 6.01
C SER A 276 14.26 -15.13 6.69
N TYR A 277 13.55 -15.57 7.75
CA TYR A 277 13.55 -16.95 8.23
C TYR A 277 12.26 -17.32 8.96
N TYR A 278 12.09 -18.61 9.22
CA TYR A 278 11.06 -19.21 10.08
C TYR A 278 11.71 -19.95 11.25
N THR A 279 11.10 -19.92 12.43
CA THR A 279 11.59 -20.74 13.55
C THR A 279 11.23 -22.21 13.34
N LYS A 280 11.94 -23.11 14.04
CA LYS A 280 11.65 -24.54 14.03
C LYS A 280 10.23 -24.87 14.52
N ASP A 281 9.63 -24.01 15.35
CA ASP A 281 8.26 -24.20 15.86
C ASP A 281 7.19 -23.66 14.89
N ASP A 282 7.50 -22.61 14.11
CA ASP A 282 6.65 -22.18 12.98
C ASP A 282 6.53 -23.31 11.95
N ILE A 283 7.66 -23.93 11.57
CA ILE A 283 7.66 -25.04 10.60
C ILE A 283 6.90 -26.26 11.13
N ARG A 284 7.08 -26.65 12.40
CA ARG A 284 6.30 -27.74 13.00
C ARG A 284 4.79 -27.45 12.99
N THR A 285 4.40 -26.20 13.19
CA THR A 285 3.00 -25.78 13.16
C THR A 285 2.43 -25.86 11.73
N LEU A 286 3.17 -25.32 10.76
CA LEU A 286 2.86 -25.39 9.32
C LEU A 286 2.71 -26.86 8.86
N VAL A 287 3.69 -27.71 9.14
CA VAL A 287 3.70 -29.13 8.75
C VAL A 287 2.57 -29.89 9.42
N ALA A 288 2.32 -29.68 10.72
CA ALA A 288 1.20 -30.32 11.41
C ALA A 288 -0.17 -29.90 10.83
N LYS A 289 -0.32 -28.63 10.41
CA LYS A 289 -1.51 -28.14 9.72
C LYS A 289 -1.66 -28.75 8.33
N ALA A 290 -0.60 -28.73 7.53
CA ALA A 290 -0.58 -29.30 6.19
C ALA A 290 -0.95 -30.80 6.20
N ASN A 291 -0.40 -31.57 7.14
CA ASN A 291 -0.75 -32.97 7.35
C ASN A 291 -2.23 -33.18 7.71
N LYS A 292 -2.81 -32.34 8.59
CA LYS A 292 -4.27 -32.37 8.88
C LYS A 292 -5.12 -32.11 7.62
N LEU A 293 -4.57 -31.34 6.68
CA LEU A 293 -5.21 -30.90 5.44
C LEU A 293 -4.85 -31.75 4.21
N GLY A 294 -4.11 -32.85 4.38
CA GLY A 294 -3.73 -33.78 3.29
C GLY A 294 -2.66 -33.26 2.33
N ILE A 295 -1.79 -32.35 2.80
CA ILE A 295 -0.78 -31.65 1.98
C ILE A 295 0.63 -32.06 2.42
N ASP A 296 1.42 -32.61 1.50
CA ASP A 296 2.86 -32.82 1.64
C ASP A 296 3.61 -31.49 1.48
N VAL A 297 4.52 -31.18 2.41
CA VAL A 297 5.30 -29.95 2.42
C VAL A 297 6.76 -30.26 2.11
N ILE A 298 7.14 -30.08 0.85
CA ILE A 298 8.49 -30.37 0.35
C ILE A 298 9.37 -29.13 0.57
N PRO A 299 10.38 -29.18 1.46
CA PRO A 299 11.29 -28.06 1.64
C PRO A 299 12.29 -27.93 0.48
N GLU A 300 12.68 -26.70 0.20
CA GLU A 300 13.85 -26.37 -0.62
C GLU A 300 14.88 -25.55 0.15
N ILE A 301 16.15 -25.93 -0.02
CA ILE A 301 17.28 -24.98 0.03
C ILE A 301 17.97 -25.06 -1.32
N ASN A 302 17.89 -23.98 -2.09
CA ASN A 302 18.52 -23.92 -3.39
C ASN A 302 20.04 -24.03 -3.28
N SER A 303 20.64 -24.84 -4.15
CA SER A 303 22.08 -25.05 -4.22
C SER A 303 22.49 -25.64 -5.57
N PRO A 304 23.68 -25.31 -6.12
CA PRO A 304 24.67 -24.39 -5.58
C PRO A 304 24.52 -22.93 -6.07
N GLY A 305 23.44 -22.62 -6.81
CA GLY A 305 23.00 -21.26 -7.14
C GLY A 305 22.06 -20.67 -6.07
N HIS A 306 21.71 -19.38 -6.22
CA HIS A 306 20.79 -18.62 -5.35
C HIS A 306 21.06 -18.75 -3.85
N MET A 307 22.34 -18.89 -3.47
CA MET A 307 22.74 -19.13 -2.08
C MET A 307 23.10 -17.84 -1.30
N GLU A 308 22.81 -16.65 -1.83
CA GLU A 308 23.25 -15.38 -1.23
C GLU A 308 22.84 -15.21 0.23
N ILE A 309 21.58 -15.54 0.58
CA ILE A 309 21.07 -15.44 1.95
C ILE A 309 21.71 -16.44 2.93
N TRP A 310 22.45 -17.43 2.42
CA TRP A 310 23.22 -18.41 3.20
C TRP A 310 24.71 -18.10 3.21
N LEU A 311 25.21 -17.44 2.15
CA LEU A 311 26.64 -17.25 1.92
C LEU A 311 27.14 -15.81 2.13
N GLU A 312 26.26 -14.82 2.25
CA GLU A 312 26.61 -13.40 2.48
C GLU A 312 27.61 -13.21 3.63
N ASN A 313 27.49 -14.06 4.67
CA ASN A 313 28.34 -14.12 5.87
C ASN A 313 29.26 -15.37 5.92
N MET A 314 29.34 -16.16 4.84
CA MET A 314 30.20 -17.36 4.70
C MET A 314 31.14 -17.26 3.49
N PRO A 315 31.97 -16.19 3.38
CA PRO A 315 32.76 -15.93 2.18
C PRO A 315 33.79 -17.02 1.86
N GLU A 316 34.22 -17.84 2.81
CA GLU A 316 35.10 -18.99 2.56
C GLU A 316 34.45 -20.12 1.75
N LEU A 317 33.11 -20.22 1.75
CA LEU A 317 32.37 -21.21 0.97
C LEU A 317 32.07 -20.73 -0.46
N GLN A 318 31.97 -19.42 -0.69
CA GLN A 318 31.71 -18.81 -2.00
C GLN A 318 32.73 -19.19 -3.10
N LEU A 319 32.28 -19.24 -4.36
CA LEU A 319 33.17 -19.23 -5.54
C LEU A 319 33.93 -17.89 -5.61
N THR A 320 35.19 -17.94 -6.03
CA THR A 320 35.98 -16.74 -6.34
C THR A 320 36.09 -16.55 -7.85
N ASN A 321 35.75 -15.37 -8.36
CA ASN A 321 36.00 -14.99 -9.75
C ASN A 321 37.50 -14.71 -9.94
N GLU A 322 38.22 -15.52 -10.73
CA GLU A 322 39.68 -15.38 -10.86
C GLU A 322 40.09 -14.04 -11.50
N SER A 323 39.25 -13.47 -12.37
CA SER A 323 39.57 -12.25 -13.11
C SER A 323 39.52 -10.97 -12.26
N THR A 324 38.73 -10.98 -11.18
CA THR A 324 38.53 -9.82 -10.29
C THR A 324 39.02 -10.07 -8.86
N GLY A 325 39.15 -11.33 -8.44
CA GLY A 325 39.38 -11.72 -7.05
C GLY A 325 38.15 -11.58 -6.14
N VAL A 326 37.00 -11.18 -6.71
CA VAL A 326 35.74 -11.03 -5.97
C VAL A 326 35.14 -12.40 -5.69
N LYS A 327 34.62 -12.59 -4.48
CA LYS A 327 33.84 -13.77 -4.11
C LYS A 327 32.36 -13.51 -4.40
N ASP A 328 31.65 -14.55 -4.83
CA ASP A 328 30.29 -14.46 -5.37
C ASP A 328 29.32 -15.13 -4.38
N GLU A 329 28.54 -14.31 -3.65
CA GLU A 329 27.61 -14.79 -2.62
C GLU A 329 26.49 -15.67 -3.18
N VAL A 330 26.09 -15.48 -4.44
CA VAL A 330 25.05 -16.28 -5.08
C VAL A 330 25.50 -17.73 -5.31
N ARG A 331 26.81 -18.03 -5.20
CA ARG A 331 27.43 -19.25 -5.72
C ARG A 331 28.30 -19.98 -4.71
N MET A 332 27.85 -21.15 -4.28
CA MET A 332 28.63 -22.03 -3.43
C MET A 332 29.75 -22.74 -4.23
N ASP A 333 30.96 -22.78 -3.67
CA ASP A 333 32.07 -23.54 -4.25
C ASP A 333 31.97 -25.03 -3.91
N ILE A 334 31.21 -25.75 -4.73
CA ILE A 334 31.00 -27.21 -4.64
C ILE A 334 32.29 -28.05 -4.77
N THR A 335 33.45 -27.44 -5.09
CA THR A 335 34.73 -28.17 -5.15
C THR A 335 35.35 -28.40 -3.76
N LYS A 336 34.81 -27.77 -2.72
CA LYS A 336 35.27 -27.87 -1.32
C LYS A 336 34.38 -28.84 -0.54
N GLU A 337 35.00 -29.73 0.23
CA GLU A 337 34.26 -30.62 1.15
C GLU A 337 33.49 -29.81 2.21
N ALA A 338 34.05 -28.71 2.71
CA ALA A 338 33.38 -27.82 3.67
C ALA A 338 32.07 -27.21 3.16
N SER A 339 31.92 -27.03 1.83
CA SER A 339 30.65 -26.58 1.23
C SER A 339 29.61 -27.70 1.21
N PHE A 340 30.05 -28.96 1.07
CA PHE A 340 29.17 -30.11 1.20
C PHE A 340 28.77 -30.32 2.66
N ASP A 341 29.73 -30.30 3.59
CA ASP A 341 29.49 -30.40 5.03
C ASP A 341 28.45 -29.36 5.49
N PHE A 342 28.66 -28.08 5.13
CA PHE A 342 27.71 -26.98 5.38
C PHE A 342 26.31 -27.28 4.85
N TYR A 343 26.18 -27.66 3.58
CA TYR A 343 24.87 -27.92 2.99
C TYR A 343 24.17 -29.14 3.62
N THR A 344 24.92 -30.18 3.98
CA THR A 344 24.36 -31.36 4.67
C THR A 344 23.94 -31.06 6.11
N ASP A 345 24.68 -30.22 6.83
CA ASP A 345 24.28 -29.77 8.16
C ASP A 345 22.96 -28.95 8.10
N LEU A 346 22.75 -28.15 7.04
CA LEU A 346 21.47 -27.45 6.81
C LEU A 346 20.33 -28.44 6.49
N ILE A 347 20.60 -29.50 5.71
CA ILE A 347 19.62 -30.57 5.48
C ILE A 347 19.22 -31.22 6.82
N ASP A 348 20.18 -31.63 7.66
CA ASP A 348 19.88 -32.25 8.95
C ASP A 348 18.95 -31.36 9.81
N GLU A 349 19.26 -30.06 9.92
CA GLU A 349 18.44 -29.06 10.64
C GLU A 349 17.00 -28.92 10.10
N TYR A 350 16.78 -29.09 8.79
CA TYR A 350 15.46 -29.07 8.16
C TYR A 350 14.72 -30.39 8.37
N THR A 351 15.41 -31.53 8.26
CA THR A 351 14.77 -32.85 8.42
C THR A 351 14.31 -33.14 9.85
N ASP A 352 14.78 -32.35 10.83
CA ASP A 352 14.27 -32.31 12.21
C ASP A 352 12.89 -31.61 12.35
N VAL A 353 12.39 -30.95 11.30
CA VAL A 353 11.10 -30.21 11.30
C VAL A 353 10.19 -30.49 10.09
N PHE A 354 10.72 -30.98 8.97
CA PHE A 354 9.95 -31.42 7.80
C PHE A 354 9.92 -32.96 7.68
N ASP A 355 8.71 -33.53 7.65
CA ASP A 355 8.46 -34.97 7.59
C ASP A 355 8.26 -35.54 6.17
N SER A 356 8.19 -34.69 5.15
CA SER A 356 8.10 -35.09 3.73
C SER A 356 9.16 -36.13 3.34
N ASP A 357 8.77 -37.11 2.51
CA ASP A 357 9.69 -38.10 1.91
C ASP A 357 10.60 -37.47 0.82
N TYR A 358 10.48 -36.17 0.54
CA TYR A 358 11.25 -35.47 -0.47
C TYR A 358 12.24 -34.43 0.09
N TRP A 359 13.29 -34.15 -0.69
CA TRP A 359 14.15 -32.98 -0.54
C TRP A 359 14.30 -32.29 -1.90
N HIS A 360 14.04 -30.98 -1.98
CA HIS A 360 14.38 -30.21 -3.17
C HIS A 360 15.69 -29.45 -2.94
N MET A 361 16.65 -29.58 -3.85
CA MET A 361 17.95 -28.89 -3.74
C MET A 361 18.16 -27.76 -4.78
N GLY A 362 17.17 -27.49 -5.62
CA GLY A 362 17.21 -26.45 -6.64
C GLY A 362 18.05 -26.83 -7.86
N VAL A 363 19.32 -26.44 -7.85
CA VAL A 363 20.31 -26.58 -8.95
C VAL A 363 20.06 -25.67 -10.17
N ASP A 364 19.02 -24.85 -10.16
CA ASP A 364 18.79 -23.88 -11.23
C ASP A 364 19.85 -22.77 -11.21
N GLU A 365 20.03 -22.14 -12.38
CA GLU A 365 20.62 -20.82 -12.52
C GLU A 365 22.01 -20.55 -11.85
N TYR A 366 22.74 -21.60 -11.46
CA TYR A 366 24.06 -21.52 -10.80
C TYR A 366 25.06 -20.59 -11.53
N MET A 367 24.95 -20.42 -12.84
CA MET A 367 25.80 -19.53 -13.66
C MET A 367 25.08 -18.28 -14.22
N LEU A 368 23.85 -17.97 -13.79
CA LEU A 368 23.07 -16.81 -14.23
C LEU A 368 23.82 -15.49 -14.02
N GLY A 369 23.87 -14.66 -15.07
CA GLY A 369 24.58 -13.37 -15.05
C GLY A 369 26.12 -13.49 -15.07
N SER A 370 26.67 -14.70 -15.09
CA SER A 370 28.11 -14.96 -15.11
C SER A 370 28.43 -16.10 -16.10
N GLY A 371 29.38 -16.98 -15.77
CA GLY A 371 29.69 -18.18 -16.54
C GLY A 371 30.97 -18.87 -16.08
N TYR A 372 31.08 -20.17 -16.33
CA TYR A 372 32.18 -21.02 -15.87
C TYR A 372 33.60 -20.53 -16.23
N ALA A 373 33.76 -19.69 -17.25
CA ALA A 373 35.04 -19.09 -17.61
C ALA A 373 35.60 -18.16 -16.52
N ASN A 374 34.75 -17.59 -15.66
CA ASN A 374 35.14 -16.76 -14.52
C ASN A 374 35.57 -17.58 -13.30
N PHE A 375 35.22 -18.87 -13.24
CA PHE A 375 35.39 -19.76 -12.09
C PHE A 375 36.23 -21.00 -12.43
N PRO A 376 37.51 -20.83 -12.86
CA PRO A 376 38.34 -21.95 -13.30
C PRO A 376 38.65 -22.98 -12.22
N GLN A 377 38.41 -22.71 -10.92
CA GLN A 377 38.47 -23.74 -9.87
C GLN A 377 37.60 -24.97 -10.18
N ILE A 378 36.40 -24.78 -10.75
CA ILE A 378 35.49 -25.89 -11.09
C ILE A 378 36.11 -26.77 -12.18
N LYS A 379 36.68 -26.14 -13.23
CA LYS A 379 37.37 -26.88 -14.31
C LYS A 379 38.62 -27.60 -13.80
N ALA A 380 39.40 -26.94 -12.95
CA ALA A 380 40.61 -27.54 -12.36
C ALA A 380 40.28 -28.74 -11.46
N PHE A 381 39.17 -28.69 -10.72
CA PHE A 381 38.65 -29.83 -9.96
C PHE A 381 38.23 -30.97 -10.90
N ALA A 382 37.42 -30.70 -11.93
CA ALA A 382 37.00 -31.70 -12.91
C ALA A 382 38.20 -32.42 -13.56
N GLU A 383 39.19 -31.65 -14.03
CA GLU A 383 40.40 -32.19 -14.64
C GLU A 383 41.24 -33.03 -13.67
N ALA A 384 41.20 -32.72 -12.37
CA ALA A 384 41.90 -33.48 -11.34
C ALA A 384 41.19 -34.80 -10.97
N GLN A 385 39.85 -34.84 -11.00
CA GLN A 385 39.08 -36.05 -10.69
C GLN A 385 39.01 -37.04 -11.86
N TRP A 386 38.63 -36.57 -13.06
CA TRP A 386 38.29 -37.45 -14.19
C TRP A 386 39.21 -37.28 -15.41
N GLY A 387 40.05 -36.25 -15.44
CA GLY A 387 41.07 -36.03 -16.46
C GLY A 387 40.78 -34.87 -17.42
N PRO A 388 41.69 -34.58 -18.37
CA PRO A 388 41.77 -33.28 -19.06
C PRO A 388 40.61 -32.93 -20.01
N THR A 389 39.67 -33.83 -20.25
CA THR A 389 38.46 -33.54 -21.04
C THR A 389 37.23 -33.24 -20.18
N ALA A 390 37.22 -33.67 -18.91
CA ALA A 390 36.10 -33.53 -17.98
C ALA A 390 35.66 -32.07 -17.80
N THR A 391 34.36 -31.84 -17.83
CA THR A 391 33.73 -30.52 -17.89
C THR A 391 33.35 -30.00 -16.52
N GLN A 392 32.96 -28.73 -16.45
CA GLN A 392 32.38 -28.15 -15.23
C GLN A 392 31.03 -28.80 -14.87
N ASN A 393 30.28 -29.29 -15.87
CA ASN A 393 28.99 -29.94 -15.66
C ASN A 393 29.14 -31.38 -15.09
N ASP A 394 30.27 -32.06 -15.35
CA ASP A 394 30.64 -33.28 -14.60
C ASP A 394 30.76 -33.01 -13.07
N VAL A 395 31.17 -31.80 -12.66
CA VAL A 395 31.24 -31.42 -11.24
C VAL A 395 29.86 -31.17 -10.65
N VAL A 396 28.95 -30.56 -11.42
CA VAL A 396 27.56 -30.33 -11.00
C VAL A 396 26.84 -31.68 -10.83
N ALA A 397 26.90 -32.56 -11.84
CA ALA A 397 26.32 -33.90 -11.74
C ALA A 397 26.91 -34.72 -10.57
N TRP A 398 28.23 -34.63 -10.34
CA TRP A 398 28.88 -35.25 -9.19
C TRP A 398 28.38 -34.70 -7.85
N TYR A 399 28.24 -33.38 -7.72
CA TYR A 399 27.74 -32.76 -6.49
C TYR A 399 26.28 -33.13 -6.22
N VAL A 400 25.42 -33.08 -7.24
CA VAL A 400 24.00 -33.46 -7.16
C VAL A 400 23.85 -34.93 -6.77
N ASN A 401 24.58 -35.85 -7.40
CA ASN A 401 24.54 -37.27 -7.00
C ASN A 401 25.11 -37.50 -5.58
N LYS A 402 26.09 -36.69 -5.13
CA LYS A 402 26.61 -36.75 -3.75
C LYS A 402 25.55 -36.30 -2.73
N VAL A 403 24.75 -35.29 -3.04
CA VAL A 403 23.59 -34.87 -2.23
C VAL A 403 22.48 -35.92 -2.30
N ASN A 404 22.21 -36.50 -3.46
CA ASN A 404 21.26 -37.59 -3.65
C ASN A 404 21.56 -38.79 -2.73
N ASP A 405 22.81 -39.28 -2.75
CA ASP A 405 23.25 -40.36 -1.85
C ASP A 405 23.09 -40.00 -0.36
N TYR A 406 23.24 -38.74 0.00
CA TYR A 406 23.04 -38.27 1.38
C TYR A 406 21.55 -38.24 1.77
N VAL A 407 20.66 -37.62 0.99
CA VAL A 407 19.22 -37.57 1.32
C VAL A 407 18.58 -38.96 1.28
N LYS A 408 19.02 -39.84 0.35
CA LYS A 408 18.63 -41.26 0.33
C LYS A 408 19.08 -42.02 1.58
N SER A 409 20.17 -41.59 2.23
CA SER A 409 20.59 -42.17 3.52
C SER A 409 19.68 -41.79 4.69
N GLN A 410 18.98 -40.65 4.59
CA GLN A 410 17.91 -40.21 5.48
C GLN A 410 16.52 -40.75 5.05
N GLY A 411 16.44 -41.58 4.01
CA GLY A 411 15.21 -42.17 3.50
C GLY A 411 14.43 -41.33 2.49
N LYS A 412 14.97 -40.16 2.08
CA LYS A 412 14.28 -39.18 1.21
C LYS A 412 14.66 -39.34 -0.27
N THR A 413 13.77 -38.90 -1.15
CA THR A 413 13.99 -38.82 -2.61
C THR A 413 14.38 -37.40 -3.02
N LEU A 414 15.45 -37.27 -3.81
CA LEU A 414 15.92 -35.96 -4.28
C LEU A 414 15.06 -35.41 -5.43
N ARG A 415 14.89 -34.09 -5.45
CA ARG A 415 14.22 -33.32 -6.49
C ARG A 415 15.08 -32.12 -6.93
N ILE A 416 15.08 -31.80 -8.22
CA ILE A 416 15.86 -30.69 -8.81
C ILE A 416 15.09 -30.00 -9.95
N TRP A 417 15.40 -28.73 -10.20
CA TRP A 417 14.95 -28.01 -11.39
C TRP A 417 15.69 -28.51 -12.65
N ASN A 418 14.99 -28.52 -13.79
CA ASN A 418 15.47 -29.14 -15.03
C ASN A 418 16.67 -28.46 -15.71
N ASP A 419 16.98 -27.21 -15.40
CA ASP A 419 18.03 -26.43 -16.08
C ASP A 419 19.42 -26.70 -15.48
N GLY A 420 19.47 -27.19 -14.25
CA GLY A 420 20.68 -27.77 -13.64
C GLY A 420 21.15 -29.06 -14.32
N VAL A 421 20.28 -29.76 -15.04
CA VAL A 421 20.62 -30.99 -15.81
C VAL A 421 21.10 -30.62 -17.21
N ILE A 422 22.43 -30.63 -17.41
CA ILE A 422 23.09 -30.24 -18.67
C ILE A 422 23.83 -31.45 -19.26
N THR A 423 23.67 -31.69 -20.57
CA THR A 423 24.06 -32.94 -21.27
C THR A 423 25.44 -32.95 -21.95
N ASP A 424 26.32 -32.00 -21.62
CA ASP A 424 27.71 -31.96 -22.10
C ASP A 424 28.73 -32.45 -21.04
N ASN A 425 28.23 -33.11 -19.98
CA ASN A 425 28.99 -34.02 -19.12
C ASN A 425 29.56 -35.20 -19.93
N GLU A 426 30.77 -35.66 -19.61
CA GLU A 426 31.44 -36.80 -20.29
C GLU A 426 31.68 -38.01 -19.37
N PHE A 427 31.71 -37.79 -18.05
CA PHE A 427 32.18 -38.76 -17.05
C PHE A 427 31.18 -39.08 -15.94
N VAL A 428 30.27 -38.16 -15.62
CA VAL A 428 29.30 -38.32 -14.53
C VAL A 428 27.90 -38.04 -15.06
N ASP A 429 27.09 -39.09 -15.19
CA ASP A 429 25.66 -38.99 -15.48
C ASP A 429 24.88 -38.67 -14.19
N PHE A 430 23.76 -37.95 -14.29
CA PHE A 430 22.84 -37.74 -13.17
C PHE A 430 22.15 -39.07 -12.79
N ASP A 431 21.90 -39.27 -11.49
CA ASP A 431 21.16 -40.46 -11.05
C ASP A 431 19.69 -40.40 -11.50
N THR A 432 19.18 -41.52 -12.05
CA THR A 432 17.82 -41.61 -12.59
C THR A 432 16.72 -41.70 -11.54
N ASP A 433 17.06 -41.83 -10.25
CA ASP A 433 16.11 -41.84 -9.12
C ASP A 433 15.76 -40.42 -8.61
N ILE A 434 16.34 -39.38 -9.22
CA ILE A 434 16.04 -37.97 -8.95
C ILE A 434 14.79 -37.54 -9.74
N VAL A 435 13.83 -36.90 -9.09
CA VAL A 435 12.65 -36.30 -9.74
C VAL A 435 13.02 -34.97 -10.37
N ILE A 436 12.58 -34.73 -11.61
CA ILE A 436 12.87 -33.51 -12.36
C ILE A 436 11.66 -32.57 -12.35
N GLU A 437 11.85 -31.35 -11.86
CA GLU A 437 10.85 -30.29 -11.93
C GLU A 437 11.12 -29.38 -13.13
N HIS A 438 10.23 -29.41 -14.12
CA HIS A 438 10.50 -28.85 -15.44
C HIS A 438 9.76 -27.53 -15.70
N TRP A 439 10.49 -26.41 -15.60
CA TRP A 439 9.96 -25.04 -15.63
C TRP A 439 10.27 -24.27 -16.92
N ASN A 440 11.55 -24.15 -17.27
CA ASN A 440 12.07 -23.34 -18.35
C ASN A 440 13.38 -23.93 -18.87
N ASN A 441 13.77 -23.54 -20.07
CA ASN A 441 14.82 -24.24 -20.83
C ASN A 441 15.78 -23.27 -21.54
N ALA A 442 16.06 -22.15 -20.88
CA ALA A 442 17.00 -21.16 -21.39
C ALA A 442 18.47 -21.65 -21.33
N ALA A 443 18.82 -22.47 -20.32
CA ALA A 443 20.20 -22.88 -20.05
C ALA A 443 20.58 -24.29 -20.57
N SER A 444 19.78 -25.34 -20.32
CA SER A 444 20.19 -26.73 -20.63
C SER A 444 19.86 -27.24 -22.04
N HIS A 445 18.86 -26.66 -22.70
CA HIS A 445 18.32 -27.06 -24.02
C HIS A 445 17.75 -28.50 -24.12
N VAL A 446 17.55 -29.20 -23.00
CA VAL A 446 17.07 -30.60 -22.95
C VAL A 446 15.56 -30.68 -23.23
N ASN A 447 15.06 -31.64 -24.02
CA ASN A 447 13.62 -31.75 -24.24
C ASN A 447 12.92 -32.44 -23.04
N PRO A 448 11.69 -32.07 -22.65
CA PRO A 448 10.94 -32.79 -21.61
C PRO A 448 10.80 -34.30 -21.87
N GLN A 449 10.73 -34.74 -23.14
CA GLN A 449 10.72 -36.16 -23.48
C GLN A 449 12.07 -36.87 -23.24
N ASP A 450 13.20 -36.15 -23.28
CA ASP A 450 14.53 -36.75 -23.05
C ASP A 450 14.66 -37.24 -21.60
N PHE A 451 14.16 -36.48 -20.61
CA PHE A 451 14.12 -36.89 -19.19
C PHE A 451 13.32 -38.17 -18.96
N ILE A 452 12.17 -38.30 -19.64
CA ILE A 452 11.34 -39.51 -19.63
C ILE A 452 12.11 -40.69 -20.24
N ASP A 453 12.74 -40.47 -21.40
CA ASP A 453 13.51 -41.50 -22.12
C ASP A 453 14.77 -41.94 -21.34
N TRP A 454 15.31 -41.10 -20.45
CA TRP A 454 16.37 -41.44 -19.49
C TRP A 454 15.87 -42.18 -18.24
N GLY A 455 14.57 -42.10 -17.96
CA GLY A 455 13.90 -42.86 -16.89
C GLY A 455 13.55 -42.06 -15.62
N HIS A 456 13.62 -40.73 -15.66
CA HIS A 456 13.20 -39.89 -14.53
C HIS A 456 11.67 -39.81 -14.41
N GLU A 457 11.17 -39.59 -13.19
CA GLU A 457 9.86 -38.99 -12.97
C GLU A 457 9.95 -37.47 -13.16
N ILE A 458 8.88 -36.85 -13.67
CA ILE A 458 8.87 -35.42 -14.03
C ILE A 458 7.60 -34.71 -13.54
N VAL A 459 7.73 -33.44 -13.16
CA VAL A 459 6.63 -32.56 -12.72
C VAL A 459 6.58 -31.31 -13.58
N ASN A 460 5.37 -30.94 -14.02
CA ASN A 460 5.17 -29.77 -14.87
C ASN A 460 4.96 -28.50 -14.03
N VAL A 461 6.02 -27.71 -13.94
CA VAL A 461 6.06 -26.38 -13.32
C VAL A 461 6.35 -25.31 -14.39
N SER A 462 5.87 -25.52 -15.62
CA SER A 462 6.22 -24.67 -16.76
C SER A 462 5.95 -23.18 -16.49
N ASN A 463 6.81 -22.29 -17.00
CA ASN A 463 6.68 -20.84 -16.81
C ASN A 463 5.32 -20.21 -17.22
N SER A 464 4.46 -20.92 -17.95
CA SER A 464 3.07 -20.53 -18.18
C SER A 464 2.18 -20.60 -16.93
N LEU A 465 2.63 -21.33 -15.91
CA LEU A 465 2.05 -21.49 -14.57
C LEU A 465 2.75 -20.62 -13.50
N TYR A 466 3.69 -19.77 -13.92
CA TYR A 466 4.39 -18.84 -13.01
C TYR A 466 3.56 -17.58 -12.77
N MET A 467 3.67 -17.05 -11.55
CA MET A 467 3.36 -15.68 -11.21
C MET A 467 4.50 -15.06 -10.41
N VAL A 468 4.66 -13.76 -10.61
CA VAL A 468 5.65 -12.93 -9.92
C VAL A 468 4.90 -11.82 -9.20
N ARG A 469 5.19 -11.59 -7.92
CA ARG A 469 4.69 -10.46 -7.11
C ARG A 469 5.08 -9.16 -7.82
N GLY A 470 4.15 -8.21 -7.97
CA GLY A 470 4.30 -6.96 -8.76
C GLY A 470 4.59 -7.15 -10.27
N GLY A 471 4.61 -8.38 -10.77
CA GLY A 471 5.00 -8.73 -12.13
C GLY A 471 3.85 -9.36 -12.95
N TYR A 472 4.20 -10.35 -13.78
CA TYR A 472 3.21 -11.10 -14.56
C TYR A 472 2.54 -12.18 -13.70
N GLY A 473 1.41 -12.71 -14.18
CA GLY A 473 0.69 -13.81 -13.52
C GLY A 473 0.18 -14.83 -14.53
N VAL A 474 -0.28 -15.97 -14.01
CA VAL A 474 -0.80 -17.10 -14.80
C VAL A 474 -1.99 -16.67 -15.65
N ASN A 475 -1.89 -16.84 -16.97
CA ASN A 475 -2.98 -16.52 -17.88
C ASN A 475 -3.98 -17.70 -18.00
N VAL A 476 -4.77 -17.89 -16.94
CA VAL A 476 -5.79 -18.96 -16.83
C VAL A 476 -6.74 -18.97 -18.04
N GLN A 477 -7.16 -17.80 -18.52
CA GLN A 477 -8.00 -17.70 -19.71
C GLN A 477 -7.33 -18.32 -20.95
N ASN A 478 -6.04 -18.08 -21.17
CA ASN A 478 -5.33 -18.66 -22.30
C ASN A 478 -5.15 -20.17 -22.12
N LEU A 479 -4.76 -20.64 -20.93
CA LEU A 479 -4.53 -22.06 -20.64
C LEU A 479 -5.79 -22.91 -20.77
N TYR A 480 -6.92 -22.43 -20.22
CA TYR A 480 -8.21 -23.12 -20.32
C TYR A 480 -8.67 -23.22 -21.78
N ASN A 481 -8.61 -22.11 -22.53
CA ASN A 481 -9.10 -22.06 -23.91
C ASN A 481 -8.15 -22.70 -24.94
N SER A 482 -6.85 -22.83 -24.65
CA SER A 482 -5.90 -23.56 -25.52
C SER A 482 -6.04 -25.08 -25.41
N GLY A 483 -6.63 -25.56 -24.31
CA GLY A 483 -6.68 -26.98 -23.97
C GLY A 483 -5.40 -27.48 -23.28
N TRP A 484 -4.64 -26.61 -22.61
CA TRP A 484 -3.43 -26.98 -21.87
C TRP A 484 -3.72 -28.09 -20.84
N SER A 485 -2.85 -29.10 -20.81
CA SER A 485 -2.86 -30.23 -19.88
C SER A 485 -1.52 -30.35 -19.13
N PRO A 486 -1.44 -31.11 -18.03
CA PRO A 486 -0.16 -31.43 -17.38
C PRO A 486 0.89 -32.07 -18.30
N THR A 487 0.48 -32.65 -19.45
CA THR A 487 1.42 -33.18 -20.47
C THR A 487 2.07 -32.11 -21.36
N ASP A 488 1.59 -30.86 -21.32
CA ASP A 488 2.09 -29.73 -22.11
C ASP A 488 3.15 -28.95 -21.34
N PHE A 489 4.40 -29.39 -21.46
CA PHE A 489 5.57 -28.76 -20.84
C PHE A 489 6.12 -27.61 -21.70
N TYR A 490 6.90 -26.74 -21.06
CA TYR A 490 7.72 -25.77 -21.77
C TYR A 490 8.63 -26.48 -22.79
N ASN A 491 8.65 -25.99 -24.02
CA ASN A 491 9.44 -26.57 -25.14
C ASN A 491 9.06 -28.00 -25.59
N GLY A 492 7.91 -28.56 -25.17
CA GLY A 492 7.37 -29.79 -25.76
C GLY A 492 6.19 -30.43 -25.03
N THR A 493 5.30 -31.11 -25.76
CA THR A 493 4.27 -31.99 -25.17
C THR A 493 4.79 -33.42 -25.11
N ILE A 494 4.71 -34.07 -23.94
CA ILE A 494 5.12 -35.47 -23.76
C ILE A 494 4.06 -36.40 -24.35
N SER A 495 4.47 -37.51 -24.99
CA SER A 495 3.54 -38.42 -25.68
C SER A 495 3.78 -39.93 -25.46
N GLY A 496 4.79 -40.28 -24.68
CA GLY A 496 5.06 -41.63 -24.18
C GLY A 496 5.71 -41.55 -22.80
N GLY A 497 5.55 -42.59 -21.97
CA GLY A 497 5.95 -42.56 -20.55
C GLY A 497 5.07 -41.63 -19.71
N LEU A 498 3.76 -41.58 -19.99
CA LEU A 498 2.83 -40.69 -19.27
C LEU A 498 2.70 -41.06 -17.78
N ASP A 499 2.98 -42.32 -17.45
CA ASP A 499 3.06 -42.87 -16.09
C ASP A 499 4.24 -42.32 -15.27
N GLN A 500 5.21 -41.66 -15.90
CA GLN A 500 6.31 -40.95 -15.23
C GLN A 500 6.00 -39.46 -14.98
N ILE A 501 4.85 -38.94 -15.44
CA ILE A 501 4.42 -37.56 -15.18
C ILE A 501 3.64 -37.54 -13.86
N ARG A 502 4.22 -37.01 -12.78
CA ARG A 502 3.55 -37.01 -11.47
C ARG A 502 2.37 -36.04 -11.41
N GLY A 503 2.45 -34.95 -12.16
CA GLY A 503 1.41 -33.93 -12.25
C GLY A 503 1.95 -32.54 -12.56
N ALA A 504 1.33 -31.50 -12.00
CA ALA A 504 1.66 -30.11 -12.29
C ALA A 504 1.36 -29.15 -11.12
N ARG A 505 2.10 -28.04 -11.05
CA ARG A 505 1.95 -27.02 -10.00
C ARG A 505 2.06 -25.60 -10.57
N ILE A 506 1.38 -24.64 -9.93
CA ILE A 506 1.66 -23.21 -10.14
C ILE A 506 2.89 -22.80 -9.31
N SER A 507 3.58 -21.74 -9.71
CA SER A 507 4.74 -21.24 -8.96
C SER A 507 4.61 -19.75 -8.67
N ALA A 508 4.78 -19.35 -7.41
CA ALA A 508 4.68 -17.96 -6.96
C ALA A 508 6.04 -17.46 -6.45
N TRP A 509 6.58 -16.45 -7.12
CA TRP A 509 7.91 -15.89 -6.89
C TRP A 509 7.84 -14.42 -6.44
N PRO A 510 8.71 -13.97 -5.52
CA PRO A 510 8.69 -12.58 -5.04
C PRO A 510 9.32 -11.58 -6.04
N ASP A 511 10.49 -11.90 -6.58
CA ASP A 511 11.35 -11.09 -7.47
C ASP A 511 11.30 -9.56 -7.21
N ALA A 512 11.49 -8.75 -8.26
CA ALA A 512 11.66 -7.30 -8.21
C ALA A 512 10.35 -6.50 -8.27
N GLY A 513 9.20 -7.09 -7.92
CA GLY A 513 7.93 -6.37 -7.88
C GLY A 513 7.60 -5.77 -6.51
N THR A 514 8.27 -6.21 -5.45
CA THR A 514 8.41 -5.41 -4.22
C THR A 514 9.22 -4.14 -4.50
N PRO A 515 8.88 -2.99 -3.87
CA PRO A 515 7.92 -2.79 -2.79
C PRO A 515 6.50 -2.37 -3.27
N ASN A 516 6.05 -2.78 -4.46
CA ASN A 516 4.81 -2.26 -5.07
C ASN A 516 3.58 -3.18 -4.91
N GLU A 517 3.76 -4.41 -4.42
CA GLU A 517 2.66 -5.36 -4.17
C GLU A 517 2.86 -6.03 -2.81
N ALA A 518 1.79 -6.18 -2.03
CA ALA A 518 1.78 -6.88 -0.73
C ALA A 518 1.35 -8.35 -0.89
N GLU A 519 1.65 -9.20 0.10
CA GLU A 519 1.32 -10.63 0.03
C GLU A 519 -0.20 -10.89 -0.10
N ASN A 520 -1.06 -10.13 0.59
CA ASN A 520 -2.52 -10.27 0.44
C ASN A 520 -2.99 -9.96 -1.00
N THR A 521 -2.31 -9.06 -1.74
CA THR A 521 -2.62 -8.81 -3.15
C THR A 521 -2.21 -10.01 -4.02
N THR A 522 -1.09 -10.65 -3.70
CA THR A 522 -0.68 -11.91 -4.35
C THR A 522 -1.66 -13.04 -4.02
N GLU A 523 -2.19 -13.11 -2.79
CA GLU A 523 -3.19 -14.09 -2.34
C GLU A 523 -4.48 -14.04 -3.17
N GLU A 524 -4.95 -12.84 -3.52
CA GLU A 524 -6.10 -12.67 -4.42
C GLU A 524 -5.76 -12.99 -5.88
N ARG A 525 -4.53 -12.70 -6.34
CA ARG A 525 -4.06 -13.12 -7.68
C ARG A 525 -3.94 -14.65 -7.80
N MET A 526 -3.70 -15.36 -6.71
CA MET A 526 -3.65 -16.82 -6.66
C MET A 526 -5.02 -17.50 -6.77
N PHE A 527 -6.14 -16.77 -6.62
CA PHE A 527 -7.48 -17.34 -6.67
C PHE A 527 -7.73 -18.20 -7.92
N GLU A 528 -7.75 -17.60 -9.12
CA GLU A 528 -8.04 -18.36 -10.36
C GLU A 528 -6.98 -19.42 -10.70
N PRO A 529 -5.65 -19.18 -10.55
CA PRO A 529 -4.63 -20.17 -10.85
C PRO A 529 -4.73 -21.45 -10.02
N LEU A 530 -5.06 -21.34 -8.73
CA LEU A 530 -5.28 -22.50 -7.84
C LEU A 530 -6.46 -23.37 -8.34
N ARG A 531 -7.58 -22.74 -8.70
CA ARG A 531 -8.74 -23.46 -9.27
C ARG A 531 -8.40 -24.10 -10.62
N PHE A 532 -7.63 -23.40 -11.46
CA PHE A 532 -7.20 -23.93 -12.75
C PHE A 532 -6.34 -25.20 -12.61
N ILE A 533 -5.32 -25.16 -11.75
CA ILE A 533 -4.40 -26.29 -11.59
C ILE A 533 -5.09 -27.49 -10.91
N ALA A 534 -6.00 -27.23 -9.97
CA ALA A 534 -6.85 -28.26 -9.36
C ALA A 534 -7.70 -29.00 -10.41
N GLN A 535 -8.45 -28.27 -11.25
CA GLN A 535 -9.23 -28.88 -12.32
C GLN A 535 -8.36 -29.68 -13.31
N ALA A 536 -7.21 -29.12 -13.71
CA ALA A 536 -6.34 -29.72 -14.71
C ALA A 536 -5.57 -30.96 -14.23
N THR A 537 -5.37 -31.12 -12.92
CA THR A 537 -4.58 -32.22 -12.34
C THR A 537 -5.41 -33.26 -11.60
N TRP A 538 -6.61 -32.90 -11.12
CA TRP A 538 -7.54 -33.87 -10.55
C TRP A 538 -8.43 -34.49 -11.64
N ALA A 539 -9.26 -33.68 -12.32
CA ALA A 539 -10.24 -34.20 -13.28
C ALA A 539 -9.70 -34.38 -14.72
N ASP A 540 -8.66 -33.62 -15.11
CA ASP A 540 -8.14 -33.49 -16.49
C ASP A 540 -9.23 -33.26 -17.55
N SER A 541 -10.32 -32.60 -17.13
CA SER A 541 -11.53 -32.39 -17.93
C SER A 541 -11.92 -30.91 -18.00
N ARG A 542 -12.80 -30.57 -18.94
CA ARG A 542 -13.26 -29.20 -19.20
C ARG A 542 -14.79 -29.19 -19.38
N PRO A 543 -15.58 -29.35 -18.30
CA PRO A 543 -17.04 -29.42 -18.40
C PRO A 543 -17.66 -28.08 -18.80
N TRP A 544 -17.02 -26.95 -18.44
CA TRP A 544 -17.46 -25.63 -18.87
C TRP A 544 -17.00 -25.32 -20.30
N SER A 545 -17.93 -24.84 -21.14
CA SER A 545 -17.69 -24.67 -22.59
C SER A 545 -16.65 -23.59 -22.96
N ASP A 546 -16.38 -22.65 -22.06
CA ASP A 546 -15.34 -21.63 -22.19
C ASP A 546 -14.89 -21.13 -20.81
N TYR A 547 -13.83 -20.31 -20.78
CA TYR A 547 -13.32 -19.70 -19.56
C TYR A 547 -14.34 -18.82 -18.80
N ASN A 548 -15.36 -18.24 -19.45
CA ASN A 548 -16.35 -17.44 -18.72
C ASN A 548 -17.29 -18.35 -17.90
N GLY A 549 -17.65 -19.52 -18.44
CA GLY A 549 -18.35 -20.55 -17.69
C GLY A 549 -17.52 -21.06 -16.51
N PHE A 550 -16.23 -21.31 -16.72
CA PHE A 550 -15.31 -21.70 -15.65
C PHE A 550 -15.19 -20.61 -14.57
N LYS A 551 -15.02 -19.34 -14.96
CA LYS A 551 -14.94 -18.19 -14.05
C LYS A 551 -16.22 -17.96 -13.26
N ALA A 552 -17.39 -18.22 -13.84
CA ALA A 552 -18.65 -18.21 -13.11
C ALA A 552 -18.67 -19.28 -12.00
N ALA A 553 -18.31 -20.52 -12.34
CA ALA A 553 -18.23 -21.61 -11.35
C ALA A 553 -17.21 -21.34 -10.24
N MET A 554 -16.02 -20.79 -10.57
CA MET A 554 -15.05 -20.35 -9.55
C MET A 554 -15.65 -19.34 -8.56
N GLY A 555 -16.46 -18.39 -9.06
CA GLY A 555 -17.13 -17.39 -8.23
C GLY A 555 -18.33 -17.92 -7.42
N GLU A 556 -18.99 -18.99 -7.87
CA GLU A 556 -20.09 -19.67 -7.16
C GLU A 556 -19.55 -20.59 -6.04
N ILE A 557 -18.39 -21.21 -6.23
CA ILE A 557 -17.75 -22.14 -5.28
C ILE A 557 -16.91 -21.41 -4.21
N GLY A 558 -16.31 -20.26 -4.56
CA GLY A 558 -15.64 -19.37 -3.61
C GLY A 558 -14.34 -19.91 -2.99
N ARG A 559 -14.14 -19.61 -1.70
CA ARG A 559 -13.03 -20.01 -0.82
C ARG A 559 -13.58 -20.91 0.31
N PRO A 560 -12.75 -21.73 0.99
CA PRO A 560 -13.24 -22.58 2.08
C PRO A 560 -13.83 -21.77 3.25
N PRO A 561 -14.77 -22.33 4.04
CA PRO A 561 -15.47 -21.57 5.08
C PRO A 561 -14.57 -21.05 6.20
N LEU A 562 -13.49 -21.77 6.53
CA LEU A 562 -12.51 -21.40 7.56
C LEU A 562 -11.34 -20.54 7.03
N TRP A 563 -11.41 -20.07 5.77
CA TRP A 563 -10.30 -19.37 5.13
C TRP A 563 -9.96 -18.01 5.77
N GLU A 564 -10.96 -17.22 6.19
CA GLU A 564 -10.70 -15.91 6.82
C GLU A 564 -10.35 -16.10 8.31
N ASN A 565 -9.14 -16.58 8.57
CA ASN A 565 -8.63 -16.89 9.90
C ASN A 565 -8.11 -15.67 10.69
N VAL A 566 -7.98 -14.50 10.05
CA VAL A 566 -7.44 -13.27 10.65
C VAL A 566 -8.34 -12.07 10.32
N GLU A 567 -8.70 -11.31 11.35
CA GLU A 567 -9.34 -10.00 11.17
C GLU A 567 -8.32 -9.00 10.60
N ARG A 568 -8.24 -8.88 9.26
CA ARG A 568 -7.26 -8.04 8.55
C ARG A 568 -7.34 -6.55 8.93
N LEU A 569 -8.55 -6.06 9.20
CA LEU A 569 -8.82 -4.66 9.56
C LEU A 569 -9.47 -4.54 10.95
N PRO A 570 -8.73 -4.76 12.06
CA PRO A 570 -9.30 -4.83 13.41
C PRO A 570 -9.60 -3.46 14.04
N VAL A 571 -9.25 -2.36 13.37
CA VAL A 571 -9.56 -0.99 13.77
C VAL A 571 -10.21 -0.22 12.59
N PRO A 572 -11.19 0.66 12.82
CA PRO A 572 -11.75 1.47 11.74
C PRO A 572 -10.72 2.50 11.26
N ASP A 573 -10.87 2.97 10.02
CA ASP A 573 -10.20 4.17 9.54
C ASP A 573 -10.52 5.35 10.46
N GLY A 574 -9.51 6.14 10.82
CA GLY A 574 -9.69 7.23 11.78
C GLY A 574 -8.41 7.77 12.38
N ALA A 575 -8.57 8.71 13.31
CA ALA A 575 -7.46 9.27 14.09
C ALA A 575 -7.27 8.52 15.43
N PHE A 576 -6.01 8.30 15.78
CA PHE A 576 -5.56 7.55 16.94
C PHE A 576 -4.30 8.19 17.53
N THR A 577 -4.09 8.04 18.83
CA THR A 577 -2.76 8.12 19.44
C THR A 577 -2.21 6.72 19.67
N MET A 578 -0.89 6.56 19.57
CA MET A 578 -0.21 5.28 19.81
C MET A 578 0.80 5.39 20.96
N SER A 579 0.74 4.43 21.89
CA SER A 579 1.64 4.35 23.04
C SER A 579 2.08 2.92 23.35
N ALA A 580 3.22 2.81 24.02
CA ALA A 580 3.73 1.58 24.60
C ALA A 580 2.91 1.17 25.84
N ALA A 581 3.13 -0.06 26.33
CA ALA A 581 2.38 -0.64 27.44
C ALA A 581 2.55 0.08 28.80
N ASP A 582 3.58 0.93 28.95
CA ASP A 582 3.82 1.76 30.14
C ASP A 582 3.08 3.12 30.10
N GLY A 583 2.59 3.54 28.94
CA GLY A 583 1.98 4.85 28.70
C GLY A 583 2.80 5.79 27.82
N SER A 584 4.07 5.48 27.55
CA SER A 584 4.98 6.30 26.74
C SER A 584 4.47 6.42 25.29
N GLY A 585 4.21 7.64 24.83
CA GLY A 585 3.73 7.88 23.46
C GLY A 585 4.84 7.77 22.40
N LEU A 586 4.46 7.45 21.17
CA LEU A 586 5.39 7.50 20.03
C LEU A 586 5.67 8.96 19.63
N LEU A 587 6.93 9.35 19.51
CA LEU A 587 7.38 10.69 19.08
C LEU A 587 8.30 10.63 17.86
N ALA A 588 8.29 11.71 17.08
CA ALA A 588 9.28 11.98 16.04
C ALA A 588 10.39 12.90 16.56
N ALA A 589 11.65 12.54 16.29
CA ALA A 589 12.84 13.27 16.73
C ALA A 589 13.75 13.64 15.56
N GLY A 590 14.23 14.90 15.56
CA GLY A 590 15.15 15.43 14.54
C GLY A 590 14.52 15.71 13.18
N GLU A 591 15.28 16.35 12.29
CA GLU A 591 14.83 16.73 10.94
C GLU A 591 14.47 15.51 10.07
N GLY A 592 15.13 14.36 10.29
CA GLY A 592 14.86 13.10 9.58
C GLY A 592 13.62 12.34 10.07
N GLY A 593 12.92 12.79 11.12
CA GLY A 593 11.71 12.13 11.60
C GLY A 593 11.91 10.73 12.20
N THR A 594 13.09 10.43 12.75
CA THR A 594 13.38 9.17 13.44
C THR A 594 12.48 8.99 14.66
N LEU A 595 11.94 7.80 14.86
CA LEU A 595 10.95 7.54 15.91
C LEU A 595 11.58 7.13 17.26
N ARG A 596 10.99 7.61 18.35
CA ARG A 596 11.41 7.36 19.74
C ARG A 596 10.18 7.35 20.67
N LEU A 597 10.35 6.86 21.90
CA LEU A 597 9.35 7.06 22.96
C LEU A 597 9.48 8.44 23.62
N GLY A 598 8.33 9.06 23.91
CA GLY A 598 8.18 10.28 24.69
C GLY A 598 7.92 10.03 26.17
N ALA A 599 7.54 11.09 26.89
CA ALA A 599 6.98 10.97 28.23
C ALA A 599 5.48 10.63 28.17
N ASP A 600 4.90 10.21 29.30
CA ASP A 600 3.47 9.91 29.42
C ASP A 600 2.59 11.07 28.90
N GLY A 601 1.82 10.81 27.84
CA GLY A 601 0.90 11.78 27.22
C GLY A 601 1.49 12.60 26.07
N ASP A 602 2.79 12.55 25.82
CA ASP A 602 3.43 13.12 24.62
C ASP A 602 3.44 12.06 23.51
N GLY A 603 2.57 12.18 22.50
CA GLY A 603 2.47 11.23 21.40
C GLY A 603 2.05 11.86 20.07
N LEU A 604 2.45 11.23 18.96
CA LEU A 604 1.98 11.57 17.62
C LEU A 604 0.49 11.25 17.48
N ASP A 605 -0.27 12.22 16.98
CA ASP A 605 -1.56 11.97 16.35
C ASP A 605 -1.33 11.26 15.01
N LEU A 606 -1.95 10.09 14.86
CA LEU A 606 -1.86 9.22 13.71
C LEU A 606 -3.23 9.08 13.05
N THR A 607 -3.30 9.21 11.73
CA THR A 607 -4.46 8.82 10.93
C THR A 607 -4.17 7.47 10.29
N LEU A 608 -5.00 6.46 10.61
CA LEU A 608 -4.99 5.15 9.97
C LEU A 608 -6.00 5.16 8.82
N THR A 609 -5.56 4.81 7.62
CA THR A 609 -6.41 4.67 6.43
C THR A 609 -6.17 3.30 5.81
N SER A 610 -7.19 2.46 5.71
CA SER A 610 -7.11 1.12 5.16
C SER A 610 -7.13 1.07 3.63
N ASN A 611 -6.67 -0.04 3.07
CA ASN A 611 -6.75 -0.36 1.65
C ASN A 611 -7.47 -1.70 1.39
N ASP A 612 -7.85 -1.94 0.12
CA ASP A 612 -8.56 -3.15 -0.30
C ASP A 612 -7.78 -4.46 -0.04
N ALA A 613 -6.47 -4.39 0.21
CA ALA A 613 -5.62 -5.54 0.55
C ALA A 613 -5.56 -5.83 2.07
N GLY A 614 -6.23 -5.03 2.91
CA GLY A 614 -6.28 -5.26 4.36
C GLY A 614 -5.09 -4.71 5.14
N TYR A 615 -4.41 -3.67 4.63
CA TYR A 615 -3.35 -2.95 5.34
C TYR A 615 -3.73 -1.49 5.56
N TYR A 616 -3.04 -0.83 6.49
CA TYR A 616 -3.20 0.59 6.79
C TYR A 616 -1.98 1.40 6.34
N THR A 617 -2.22 2.54 5.69
CA THR A 617 -1.26 3.64 5.70
C THR A 617 -1.45 4.43 6.99
N ILE A 618 -0.34 4.75 7.67
CA ILE A 618 -0.33 5.48 8.94
C ILE A 618 0.31 6.85 8.70
N THR A 619 -0.47 7.92 8.83
CA THR A 619 -0.07 9.30 8.50
C THR A 619 -0.09 10.20 9.73
N THR A 620 0.94 11.03 9.93
CA THR A 620 1.00 12.03 11.01
C THR A 620 0.31 13.35 10.62
N ASN A 621 -0.06 14.18 11.62
CA ASN A 621 -0.72 15.49 11.37
C ASN A 621 0.07 16.43 10.44
N ASP A 622 1.39 16.30 10.35
CA ASP A 622 2.26 17.07 9.43
C ASP A 622 2.26 16.53 7.97
N GLY A 623 1.46 15.49 7.69
CA GLY A 623 1.28 14.92 6.35
C GLY A 623 2.33 13.88 5.94
N ARG A 624 3.24 13.48 6.84
CA ARG A 624 4.19 12.39 6.60
C ARG A 624 3.61 11.03 6.93
N CYS A 625 4.18 9.97 6.38
CA CYS A 625 3.76 8.59 6.59
C CYS A 625 4.82 7.77 7.34
N LEU A 626 4.35 6.84 8.17
CA LEU A 626 5.17 5.84 8.85
C LEU A 626 5.76 4.88 7.83
N SER A 627 7.09 4.83 7.73
CA SER A 627 7.84 4.08 6.71
C SER A 627 8.97 3.31 7.36
N LEU A 628 9.27 2.11 6.84
CA LEU A 628 10.62 1.57 7.03
C LEU A 628 11.65 2.49 6.36
N SER A 629 12.84 2.57 6.94
CA SER A 629 14.01 3.19 6.31
C SER A 629 14.44 2.40 5.06
N ASP A 630 15.00 3.09 4.06
CA ASP A 630 15.71 2.48 2.93
C ASP A 630 17.23 2.32 3.18
N GLU A 631 17.70 2.69 4.38
CA GLU A 631 19.05 2.41 4.86
C GLU A 631 19.18 0.98 5.42
N GLY A 632 20.33 0.35 5.17
CA GLY A 632 20.68 -0.99 5.69
C GLY A 632 20.59 -2.10 4.64
N THR A 633 20.42 -3.34 5.10
CA THR A 633 20.34 -4.53 4.25
C THR A 633 19.03 -4.57 3.46
N MET A 634 19.12 -4.28 2.16
CA MET A 634 18.02 -4.36 1.20
C MET A 634 18.11 -5.65 0.38
N ARG A 635 17.05 -6.45 0.35
CA ARG A 635 16.92 -7.62 -0.54
C ARG A 635 15.58 -7.55 -1.27
N LEU A 636 15.58 -7.76 -2.60
CA LEU A 636 14.40 -7.54 -3.47
C LEU A 636 13.70 -6.17 -3.29
N ALA A 637 14.48 -5.11 -3.01
CA ALA A 637 13.99 -3.77 -2.66
C ALA A 637 13.06 -3.71 -1.42
N VAL A 638 13.16 -4.70 -0.52
CA VAL A 638 12.58 -4.71 0.83
C VAL A 638 13.69 -4.49 1.85
N PRO A 639 13.50 -3.63 2.88
CA PRO A 639 14.38 -3.55 4.04
C PRO A 639 14.22 -4.82 4.89
N VAL A 640 15.20 -5.71 4.85
CA VAL A 640 15.18 -6.99 5.58
C VAL A 640 16.03 -6.96 6.86
N GLU A 641 16.86 -5.94 7.06
CA GLU A 641 17.71 -5.85 8.24
C GLU A 641 16.91 -5.87 9.55
N ILE A 642 17.32 -6.76 10.47
CA ILE A 642 16.76 -6.87 11.82
C ILE A 642 17.26 -5.66 12.61
N GLY A 643 16.33 -4.91 13.22
CA GLY A 643 16.65 -3.67 13.90
C GLY A 643 16.78 -2.46 12.96
N ALA A 644 16.28 -2.51 11.72
CA ALA A 644 16.21 -1.35 10.85
C ALA A 644 15.26 -0.27 11.44
N ASP A 645 15.67 1.00 11.33
CA ASP A 645 14.91 2.14 11.83
C ASP A 645 13.57 2.34 11.11
N VAL A 646 12.58 2.82 11.87
CA VAL A 646 11.29 3.28 11.33
C VAL A 646 11.22 4.81 11.41
N VAL A 647 10.83 5.44 10.30
CA VAL A 647 10.96 6.89 10.06
C VAL A 647 9.65 7.49 9.54
N LEU A 648 9.55 8.82 9.60
CA LEU A 648 8.49 9.59 8.94
C LEU A 648 8.97 10.17 7.61
N SER A 649 8.44 9.66 6.50
CA SER A 649 8.80 10.09 5.13
C SER A 649 7.58 10.63 4.36
N THR A 650 7.79 11.13 3.15
CA THR A 650 6.68 11.57 2.28
C THR A 650 5.76 10.39 1.95
N CYS A 651 4.45 10.58 2.08
CA CYS A 651 3.47 9.53 1.80
C CYS A 651 3.54 9.04 0.34
N SER A 652 3.56 7.72 0.17
CA SER A 652 3.59 7.02 -1.11
C SER A 652 2.82 5.70 -1.02
N ASP A 653 2.22 5.24 -2.12
CA ASP A 653 1.56 3.92 -2.16
C ASP A 653 2.61 2.83 -2.39
N THR A 654 3.30 2.45 -1.31
CA THR A 654 4.35 1.42 -1.30
C THR A 654 4.21 0.53 -0.08
N THR A 655 4.59 -0.75 -0.19
CA THR A 655 4.43 -1.72 0.91
C THR A 655 5.27 -1.38 2.14
N VAL A 656 6.34 -0.60 2.00
CA VAL A 656 7.15 -0.13 3.14
C VAL A 656 6.42 0.91 4.00
N GLN A 657 5.33 1.51 3.49
CA GLN A 657 4.42 2.40 4.22
C GLN A 657 3.06 1.77 4.53
N GLN A 658 2.88 0.48 4.21
CA GLN A 658 1.67 -0.28 4.52
C GLN A 658 1.92 -1.17 5.75
N TRP A 659 1.01 -1.10 6.71
CA TRP A 659 1.12 -1.77 8.01
C TRP A 659 -0.09 -2.66 8.26
N GLN A 660 0.13 -3.93 8.55
CA GLN A 660 -0.89 -4.82 9.11
C GLN A 660 -1.03 -4.50 10.60
N VAL A 661 -2.27 -4.30 11.05
CA VAL A 661 -2.58 -4.21 12.49
C VAL A 661 -3.17 -5.56 12.90
N LYS A 662 -2.57 -6.24 13.87
CA LYS A 662 -3.01 -7.56 14.37
C LYS A 662 -3.35 -7.44 15.86
N ARG A 663 -4.49 -7.98 16.30
CA ARG A 663 -4.86 -7.95 17.74
C ARG A 663 -3.86 -8.77 18.57
N ALA A 664 -3.56 -8.28 19.77
CA ALA A 664 -2.73 -8.95 20.76
C ALA A 664 -3.37 -8.81 22.15
N ASP A 665 -2.94 -9.63 23.12
CA ASP A 665 -3.41 -9.52 24.50
C ASP A 665 -3.03 -8.15 25.08
N GLY A 666 -4.04 -7.30 25.29
CA GLY A 666 -3.88 -5.94 25.81
C GLY A 666 -3.65 -4.84 24.78
N GLY A 667 -3.62 -5.14 23.48
CA GLY A 667 -3.40 -4.12 22.43
C GLY A 667 -3.28 -4.68 21.02
N PHE A 668 -2.31 -4.17 20.26
CA PHE A 668 -2.09 -4.52 18.86
C PHE A 668 -0.61 -4.66 18.54
N HIS A 669 -0.28 -5.57 17.62
CA HIS A 669 0.98 -5.56 16.89
C HIS A 669 0.81 -4.77 15.59
N LEU A 670 1.83 -4.00 15.22
CA LEU A 670 1.97 -3.38 13.91
C LEU A 670 3.08 -4.15 13.17
N ILE A 671 2.77 -4.68 11.98
CA ILE A 671 3.67 -5.52 11.17
C ILE A 671 3.80 -4.85 9.81
N ASN A 672 5.02 -4.69 9.28
CA ASN A 672 5.19 -4.04 7.98
C ASN A 672 4.87 -5.00 6.82
N ALA A 673 4.07 -4.55 5.84
CA ALA A 673 3.60 -5.39 4.74
C ALA A 673 4.71 -5.81 3.74
N ALA A 674 5.83 -5.09 3.71
CA ALA A 674 6.98 -5.44 2.90
C ALA A 674 7.85 -6.53 3.57
N SER A 675 8.25 -6.30 4.83
CA SER A 675 9.23 -7.14 5.53
C SER A 675 8.63 -8.28 6.36
N GLN A 676 7.35 -8.18 6.76
CA GLN A 676 6.69 -9.04 7.76
C GLN A 676 7.36 -9.04 9.14
N GLN A 677 8.17 -8.01 9.45
CA GLN A 677 8.70 -7.77 10.79
C GLN A 677 7.80 -6.80 11.58
N TYR A 678 7.89 -6.90 12.91
CA TYR A 678 7.07 -6.19 13.89
C TYR A 678 7.69 -4.84 14.26
N LEU A 679 6.87 -3.79 14.33
CA LEU A 679 7.26 -2.52 14.92
C LEU A 679 7.50 -2.72 16.43
N SER A 680 8.75 -2.56 16.85
CA SER A 680 9.19 -2.87 18.20
C SER A 680 10.07 -1.78 18.81
N ILE A 681 9.99 -1.65 20.12
CA ILE A 681 11.00 -0.98 20.94
C ILE A 681 12.17 -1.97 21.10
N SER A 682 13.38 -1.57 20.72
CA SER A 682 14.59 -2.35 20.97
C SER A 682 14.87 -2.43 22.48
N ASP A 683 15.02 -3.63 23.03
CA ASP A 683 15.45 -3.91 24.41
C ASP A 683 16.99 -4.08 24.49
N GLY A 684 17.73 -3.40 23.61
CA GLY A 684 19.18 -3.51 23.51
C GLY A 684 19.65 -4.81 22.86
N LEU A 685 19.19 -5.08 21.64
CA LEU A 685 19.52 -6.32 20.92
C LEU A 685 21.04 -6.43 20.70
N THR A 686 21.63 -7.55 21.12
CA THR A 686 23.06 -7.87 20.90
C THR A 686 23.20 -9.04 19.94
N ASP A 687 24.37 -9.15 19.30
CA ASP A 687 24.70 -10.26 18.41
C ASP A 687 23.67 -10.44 17.26
N VAL A 688 23.17 -9.33 16.67
CA VAL A 688 22.22 -9.36 15.54
C VAL A 688 22.96 -9.72 14.25
N PRO A 689 22.59 -10.80 13.51
CA PRO A 689 23.17 -11.10 12.21
C PRO A 689 22.73 -10.05 11.17
N VAL A 690 23.69 -9.47 10.46
CA VAL A 690 23.49 -8.48 9.39
C VAL A 690 24.27 -8.94 8.15
N ALA A 691 23.79 -8.69 6.95
CA ALA A 691 24.46 -9.14 5.73
C ALA A 691 25.81 -8.41 5.54
N HIS A 692 26.87 -9.18 5.29
CA HIS A 692 28.25 -8.73 5.13
C HIS A 692 28.91 -8.09 6.37
N GLU A 693 28.26 -8.16 7.53
CA GLU A 693 28.83 -7.80 8.82
C GLU A 693 28.85 -9.04 9.72
N ASP A 694 29.75 -9.10 10.71
CA ASP A 694 29.78 -10.25 11.63
C ASP A 694 28.49 -10.26 12.47
N LEU A 695 28.33 -9.23 13.31
CA LEU A 695 27.23 -9.03 14.24
C LEU A 695 27.09 -7.53 14.58
N LYS A 696 25.86 -7.05 14.78
CA LYS A 696 25.52 -5.67 15.15
C LYS A 696 24.79 -5.61 16.50
N ASP A 697 25.05 -4.57 17.28
CA ASP A 697 24.28 -4.22 18.47
C ASP A 697 23.27 -3.12 18.12
N VAL A 698 22.00 -3.29 18.47
CA VAL A 698 20.93 -2.29 18.31
C VAL A 698 20.64 -1.65 19.66
N PRO A 699 20.87 -0.34 19.85
CA PRO A 699 20.66 0.33 21.13
C PRO A 699 19.25 0.17 21.70
N ASP A 700 19.17 0.15 23.04
CA ASP A 700 17.93 0.19 23.82
C ASP A 700 17.12 1.49 23.55
N GLY A 701 15.79 1.36 23.49
CA GLY A 701 14.84 2.47 23.33
C GLY A 701 14.67 3.03 21.92
N LEU A 702 15.27 2.41 20.89
CA LEU A 702 15.00 2.74 19.48
C LEU A 702 13.71 2.08 18.99
N ILE A 703 13.02 2.75 18.05
CA ILE A 703 11.85 2.19 17.36
C ILE A 703 12.27 1.61 16.01
N VAL A 704 12.23 0.29 15.93
CA VAL A 704 12.82 -0.51 14.85
C VAL A 704 11.86 -1.61 14.40
N GLN A 705 12.20 -2.32 13.32
CA GLN A 705 11.57 -3.60 13.00
C GLN A 705 12.30 -4.79 13.64
N THR A 706 11.57 -5.80 14.14
CA THR A 706 12.13 -7.07 14.63
C THR A 706 11.32 -8.29 14.16
N PRO A 707 11.95 -9.46 13.93
CA PRO A 707 11.23 -10.73 13.85
C PRO A 707 10.61 -11.07 15.21
N ALA A 708 9.51 -11.84 15.20
CA ALA A 708 8.71 -12.07 16.40
C ALA A 708 9.47 -12.74 17.57
N ASP A 709 10.45 -13.60 17.25
CA ASP A 709 11.25 -14.34 18.21
C ASP A 709 12.40 -13.53 18.84
N TRP A 710 12.67 -12.31 18.35
CA TRP A 710 13.54 -11.32 19.00
C TRP A 710 12.78 -10.43 19.99
N GLY A 711 11.49 -10.67 20.17
CA GLY A 711 10.59 -9.84 20.98
C GLY A 711 9.75 -8.90 20.13
N THR A 712 8.51 -8.69 20.56
CA THR A 712 7.53 -7.82 19.92
C THR A 712 7.02 -6.78 20.91
N THR A 713 6.66 -5.60 20.41
CA THR A 713 5.92 -4.62 21.21
C THR A 713 4.41 -4.77 20.99
N VAL A 714 3.65 -4.72 22.08
CA VAL A 714 2.19 -4.55 22.06
C VAL A 714 1.88 -3.07 22.23
N TRP A 715 1.30 -2.47 21.20
CA TRP A 715 0.94 -1.07 21.12
C TRP A 715 -0.51 -0.86 21.55
N THR A 716 -0.77 0.22 22.30
CA THR A 716 -2.13 0.71 22.53
C THR A 716 -2.48 1.70 21.43
N LEU A 717 -3.56 1.42 20.69
CA LEU A 717 -4.18 2.37 19.75
C LEU A 717 -5.42 2.95 20.40
N GLN A 718 -5.37 4.23 20.78
CA GLN A 718 -6.50 4.94 21.39
C GLN A 718 -7.09 5.93 20.38
N GLY A 719 -8.35 5.74 20.00
CA GLY A 719 -9.04 6.65 19.07
C GLY A 719 -9.16 8.08 19.62
N SER A 720 -8.85 9.07 18.77
CA SER A 720 -8.77 10.49 19.10
C SER A 720 -9.81 11.32 18.32
N LEU A 721 -9.82 12.64 18.51
CA LEU A 721 -10.56 13.56 17.63
C LEU A 721 -9.66 13.95 16.46
N SER A 722 -10.14 13.82 15.22
CA SER A 722 -9.48 14.43 14.07
C SER A 722 -10.05 15.82 13.81
N MET A 723 -9.18 16.75 13.40
CA MET A 723 -9.58 18.02 12.80
C MET A 723 -8.70 18.31 11.60
N ARG A 724 -9.31 18.63 10.45
CA ARG A 724 -8.59 18.95 9.20
C ARG A 724 -9.17 20.19 8.56
N LEU A 725 -8.30 21.13 8.18
CA LEU A 725 -8.68 22.30 7.38
C LEU A 725 -8.45 21.98 5.90
N GLU A 726 -9.50 22.11 5.08
CA GLU A 726 -9.44 22.03 3.62
C GLU A 726 -9.78 23.41 3.03
N LEU A 727 -8.90 23.97 2.20
CA LEU A 727 -9.10 25.26 1.55
C LEU A 727 -9.26 25.08 0.04
N ASP A 728 -10.18 25.82 -0.57
CA ASP A 728 -10.44 25.79 -2.03
C ASP A 728 -9.30 26.43 -2.85
N ALA A 729 -8.43 27.21 -2.20
CA ALA A 729 -7.23 27.81 -2.76
C ALA A 729 -6.19 28.05 -1.65
N SER A 730 -4.90 28.11 -2.00
CA SER A 730 -3.81 28.47 -1.08
C SER A 730 -3.49 29.98 -1.05
N ALA A 731 -4.12 30.77 -1.92
CA ALA A 731 -3.82 32.20 -2.03
C ALA A 731 -5.00 33.01 -2.61
N ALA A 732 -5.11 34.29 -2.23
CA ALA A 732 -6.06 35.25 -2.80
C ALA A 732 -5.48 36.68 -2.81
N PRO A 733 -5.83 37.55 -3.76
CA PRO A 733 -5.38 38.94 -3.79
C PRO A 733 -6.11 39.81 -2.74
N PRO A 734 -5.55 40.97 -2.36
CA PRO A 734 -6.23 41.92 -1.47
C PRO A 734 -7.61 42.35 -2.00
N GLY A 735 -8.64 42.14 -1.19
CA GLY A 735 -10.06 42.37 -1.49
C GLY A 735 -10.86 41.11 -1.86
N ASP A 736 -10.21 39.97 -2.12
CA ASP A 736 -10.86 38.68 -2.40
C ASP A 736 -10.83 37.73 -1.17
N SER A 737 -11.43 36.55 -1.33
CA SER A 737 -11.58 35.54 -0.27
C SER A 737 -11.31 34.11 -0.74
N ILE A 738 -10.85 33.27 0.19
CA ILE A 738 -10.71 31.82 0.06
C ILE A 738 -11.83 31.15 0.86
N SER A 739 -12.60 30.27 0.24
CA SER A 739 -13.54 29.39 0.95
C SER A 739 -12.83 28.13 1.42
N GLY A 740 -13.32 27.53 2.50
CA GLY A 740 -12.80 26.28 3.05
C GLY A 740 -13.76 25.59 3.99
N THR A 741 -13.36 24.41 4.46
CA THR A 741 -14.11 23.58 5.41
C THR A 741 -13.16 23.03 6.46
N VAL A 742 -13.50 23.19 7.73
CA VAL A 742 -12.91 22.41 8.83
C VAL A 742 -13.75 21.16 9.01
N ARG A 743 -13.17 19.99 8.73
CA ARG A 743 -13.76 18.68 9.01
C ARG A 743 -13.33 18.19 10.37
N LEU A 744 -14.29 17.70 11.15
CA LEU A 744 -14.10 17.07 12.45
C LEU A 744 -14.51 15.59 12.35
N GLY A 745 -13.71 14.69 12.91
CA GLY A 745 -14.06 13.28 13.06
C GLY A 745 -13.90 12.85 14.52
N ASN A 746 -14.87 12.11 15.07
CA ASN A 746 -14.80 11.63 16.44
C ASN A 746 -14.56 10.12 16.50
N PHE A 747 -13.31 9.71 16.69
CA PHE A 747 -12.92 8.31 16.84
C PHE A 747 -12.72 7.92 18.31
N THR A 748 -13.01 8.82 19.25
CA THR A 748 -12.96 8.53 20.69
C THR A 748 -14.11 7.61 21.13
N GLY A 749 -14.00 7.00 22.30
CA GLY A 749 -15.09 6.21 22.89
C GLY A 749 -16.28 7.02 23.43
N THR A 750 -16.35 8.34 23.18
CA THR A 750 -17.34 9.26 23.77
C THR A 750 -17.86 10.29 22.77
N THR A 751 -19.14 10.64 22.84
CA THR A 751 -19.73 11.72 22.04
C THR A 751 -19.12 13.08 22.38
N LEU A 752 -18.70 13.84 21.36
CA LEU A 752 -18.27 15.23 21.50
C LEU A 752 -19.50 16.15 21.59
N ALA A 753 -19.63 16.92 22.67
CA ALA A 753 -20.74 17.83 22.89
C ALA A 753 -20.27 19.15 23.55
N GLY A 754 -20.91 20.27 23.18
CA GLY A 754 -20.61 21.59 23.74
C GLY A 754 -19.30 22.22 23.27
N ALA A 755 -18.64 21.65 22.26
CA ALA A 755 -17.41 22.18 21.69
C ALA A 755 -17.66 23.39 20.77
N THR A 756 -16.66 24.25 20.65
CA THR A 756 -16.67 25.45 19.80
C THR A 756 -15.42 25.48 18.94
N LEU A 757 -15.59 25.61 17.63
CA LEU A 757 -14.49 25.87 16.71
C LEU A 757 -14.20 27.39 16.72
N ARG A 758 -12.93 27.79 16.78
CA ARG A 758 -12.51 29.20 16.66
C ARG A 758 -11.24 29.33 15.82
N ALA A 759 -11.06 30.46 15.15
CA ALA A 759 -9.76 30.82 14.61
C ALA A 759 -8.82 31.23 15.77
N ALA A 760 -7.66 30.59 15.86
CA ALA A 760 -6.66 30.82 16.90
C ALA A 760 -5.56 31.78 16.46
N SER A 761 -5.12 31.65 15.20
CA SER A 761 -4.17 32.58 14.57
C SER A 761 -4.49 32.77 13.09
N LEU A 762 -4.32 33.99 12.60
CA LEU A 762 -4.32 34.35 11.19
C LEU A 762 -3.02 35.11 10.87
N PRO A 763 -2.51 35.04 9.63
CA PRO A 763 -1.50 35.98 9.17
C PRO A 763 -2.02 37.42 9.29
N ALA A 764 -1.12 38.39 9.44
CA ALA A 764 -1.53 39.79 9.44
C ALA A 764 -2.25 40.13 8.12
N GLY A 765 -3.17 41.10 8.15
CA GLY A 765 -3.95 41.47 6.95
C GLY A 765 -5.02 40.46 6.50
N TRP A 766 -5.18 39.33 7.19
CA TRP A 766 -6.26 38.37 6.96
C TRP A 766 -7.35 38.46 8.04
N THR A 767 -8.56 38.10 7.65
CA THR A 767 -9.74 37.99 8.52
C THR A 767 -10.52 36.72 8.14
N VAL A 768 -11.48 36.29 8.96
CA VAL A 768 -12.17 35.01 8.78
C VAL A 768 -13.63 35.09 9.21
N LEU A 769 -14.53 34.46 8.47
CA LEU A 769 -15.95 34.37 8.80
C LEU A 769 -16.44 32.92 8.64
N PRO A 770 -17.13 32.33 9.63
CA PRO A 770 -17.27 32.80 11.01
C PRO A 770 -15.94 32.72 11.78
N GLY A 771 -15.67 33.69 12.67
CA GLY A 771 -14.50 33.65 13.56
C GLY A 771 -14.60 32.64 14.70
N SER A 772 -15.83 32.27 15.07
CA SER A 772 -16.12 31.20 16.03
C SER A 772 -17.49 30.58 15.74
N THR A 773 -17.62 29.26 15.90
CA THR A 773 -18.84 28.48 15.62
C THR A 773 -19.02 27.36 16.64
N PRO A 774 -20.15 27.31 17.36
CA PRO A 774 -20.52 26.14 18.15
C PRO A 774 -20.67 24.91 17.25
N VAL A 775 -19.98 23.82 17.58
CA VAL A 775 -20.07 22.56 16.84
C VAL A 775 -21.30 21.80 17.32
N ALA A 776 -22.01 21.15 16.40
CA ALA A 776 -23.08 20.23 16.74
C ALA A 776 -22.53 19.02 17.54
N GLU A 777 -23.41 18.28 18.21
CA GLU A 777 -23.04 17.03 18.86
C GLU A 777 -22.53 16.03 17.81
N VAL A 778 -21.31 15.48 18.00
CA VAL A 778 -20.68 14.52 17.07
C VAL A 778 -20.54 13.17 17.79
N GLY A 779 -21.33 12.19 17.38
CA GLY A 779 -21.31 10.84 17.93
C GLY A 779 -19.99 10.10 17.68
N VAL A 780 -19.83 8.97 18.37
CA VAL A 780 -18.69 8.06 18.15
C VAL A 780 -18.75 7.48 16.73
N GLY A 781 -17.69 7.65 15.96
CA GLY A 781 -17.61 7.28 14.54
C GLY A 781 -18.30 8.26 13.58
N GLU A 782 -18.80 9.41 14.07
CA GLU A 782 -19.42 10.44 13.23
C GLU A 782 -18.43 11.57 12.88
N SER A 783 -18.80 12.37 11.87
CA SER A 783 -18.06 13.55 11.44
C SER A 783 -18.95 14.77 11.30
N ALA A 784 -18.34 15.97 11.36
CA ALA A 784 -19.01 17.24 11.19
C ALA A 784 -18.15 18.24 10.40
N ASP A 785 -18.76 18.92 9.43
CA ASP A 785 -18.10 19.91 8.57
C ASP A 785 -18.54 21.33 8.96
N VAL A 786 -17.57 22.22 9.19
CA VAL A 786 -17.80 23.65 9.46
C VAL A 786 -17.19 24.47 8.32
N GLY A 787 -18.03 25.12 7.53
CA GLY A 787 -17.59 26.01 6.45
C GLY A 787 -16.99 27.31 7.01
N VAL A 788 -15.87 27.73 6.43
CA VAL A 788 -15.13 28.95 6.78
C VAL A 788 -14.76 29.73 5.52
N THR A 789 -14.67 31.06 5.62
CA THR A 789 -14.23 31.95 4.54
C THR A 789 -13.16 32.89 5.07
N LEU A 790 -11.97 32.82 4.48
CA LEU A 790 -10.83 33.69 4.78
C LEU A 790 -10.83 34.88 3.81
N TYR A 791 -10.76 36.10 4.33
CA TYR A 791 -10.70 37.32 3.51
C TYR A 791 -9.31 37.95 3.62
N ASN A 792 -8.72 38.26 2.47
CA ASN A 792 -7.50 39.06 2.40
C ASN A 792 -7.87 40.54 2.35
N VAL A 793 -7.62 41.30 3.42
CA VAL A 793 -8.18 42.65 3.60
C VAL A 793 -7.13 43.77 3.58
N SER A 794 -5.84 43.44 3.39
CA SER A 794 -4.77 44.45 3.29
C SER A 794 -3.63 44.00 2.37
N GLY A 795 -2.90 44.94 1.78
CA GLY A 795 -1.70 44.64 0.98
C GLY A 795 -0.44 44.35 1.79
N ASP A 796 -0.41 44.72 3.07
CA ASP A 796 0.82 44.76 3.90
C ASP A 796 0.99 43.51 4.79
N SER A 797 0.84 42.32 4.21
CA SER A 797 1.31 41.05 4.81
C SER A 797 1.39 39.92 3.80
N LEU A 798 2.45 39.11 3.93
CA LEU A 798 2.71 37.93 3.09
C LEU A 798 2.38 36.64 3.87
N SER A 799 2.65 35.48 3.25
CA SER A 799 2.13 34.17 3.62
C SER A 799 2.41 33.71 5.05
N GLY A 800 1.48 32.91 5.60
CA GLY A 800 1.67 32.18 6.85
C GLY A 800 0.46 31.32 7.25
N PRO A 801 0.52 30.66 8.41
CA PRO A 801 -0.48 29.67 8.82
C PRO A 801 -1.75 30.33 9.36
N VAL A 802 -2.89 29.88 8.83
CA VAL A 802 -4.20 29.99 9.45
C VAL A 802 -4.40 28.78 10.34
N THR A 803 -4.66 29.00 11.62
CA THR A 803 -4.88 27.93 12.61
C THR A 803 -6.27 28.03 13.21
N PHE A 804 -6.99 26.92 13.24
CA PHE A 804 -8.21 26.75 14.01
C PHE A 804 -7.97 25.87 15.25
N GLU A 805 -8.68 26.18 16.32
CA GLU A 805 -8.77 25.40 17.55
C GLU A 805 -10.21 24.93 17.75
N LEU A 806 -10.38 23.67 18.10
CA LEU A 806 -11.58 23.15 18.72
C LEU A 806 -11.40 23.28 20.23
N VAL A 807 -12.28 24.02 20.91
CA VAL A 807 -12.29 24.15 22.37
C VAL A 807 -13.51 23.52 23.02
N ASP A 808 -13.36 23.03 24.25
CA ASP A 808 -14.46 22.54 25.08
C ASP A 808 -15.26 23.69 25.74
N GLY A 809 -16.26 23.33 26.55
CA GLY A 809 -17.11 24.28 27.27
C GLY A 809 -16.40 25.06 28.39
N ASP A 810 -15.22 24.61 28.84
CA ASP A 810 -14.37 25.31 29.81
C ASP A 810 -13.28 26.16 29.12
N GLY A 811 -13.17 26.07 27.79
CA GLY A 811 -12.23 26.82 26.95
C GLY A 811 -10.89 26.11 26.69
N THR A 812 -10.75 24.84 27.08
CA THR A 812 -9.57 24.01 26.83
C THR A 812 -9.49 23.62 25.36
N VAL A 813 -8.32 23.72 24.74
CA VAL A 813 -8.09 23.23 23.37
C VAL A 813 -8.10 21.71 23.37
N ILE A 814 -8.95 21.11 22.54
CA ILE A 814 -9.10 19.66 22.37
C ILE A 814 -8.40 19.16 21.09
N SER A 815 -8.34 19.99 20.05
CA SER A 815 -7.71 19.66 18.76
C SER A 815 -7.36 20.95 18.00
N THR A 816 -6.36 20.89 17.12
CA THR A 816 -5.91 22.00 16.26
C THR A 816 -5.79 21.57 14.80
N ALA A 817 -5.95 22.52 13.88
CA ALA A 817 -5.73 22.28 12.45
C ALA A 817 -5.25 23.57 11.78
N SER A 818 -4.21 23.45 10.96
CA SER A 818 -3.58 24.60 10.30
C SER A 818 -3.39 24.38 8.80
N SER A 819 -3.37 25.47 8.04
CA SER A 819 -2.99 25.51 6.63
C SER A 819 -2.39 26.86 6.29
N ASP A 820 -1.35 26.90 5.46
CA ASP A 820 -0.75 28.16 4.99
C ASP A 820 -1.61 28.83 3.93
N VAL A 821 -1.71 30.16 4.01
CA VAL A 821 -2.32 31.00 2.97
C VAL A 821 -1.40 32.15 2.57
N ALA A 822 -1.45 32.55 1.30
CA ALA A 822 -0.64 33.63 0.74
C ALA A 822 -1.47 34.79 0.15
N SER A 823 -1.01 36.02 0.36
CA SER A 823 -1.54 37.20 -0.35
C SER A 823 -1.02 37.20 -1.78
N MET A 824 -1.92 37.25 -2.78
CA MET A 824 -1.54 37.27 -4.20
C MET A 824 -1.31 38.68 -4.74
N CYS A 825 -0.43 38.75 -5.75
CA CYS A 825 -0.34 39.86 -6.69
C CYS A 825 -1.60 40.04 -7.54
N SER A 826 -1.62 41.10 -8.36
CA SER A 826 -2.65 41.26 -9.38
C SER A 826 -2.71 40.05 -10.32
N VAL A 827 -3.92 39.68 -10.72
CA VAL A 827 -4.16 38.74 -11.84
C VAL A 827 -3.73 39.31 -13.19
N GLU A 828 -3.37 40.60 -13.26
CA GLU A 828 -2.87 41.25 -14.46
C GLU A 828 -1.43 40.82 -14.79
N ARG A 829 -1.28 40.13 -15.92
CA ARG A 829 0.00 39.66 -16.44
C ARG A 829 0.71 40.76 -17.22
N ILE A 830 1.87 41.18 -16.74
CA ILE A 830 2.83 41.96 -17.50
C ILE A 830 3.54 40.99 -18.45
N THR A 831 3.17 41.03 -19.74
CA THR A 831 3.87 40.28 -20.79
C THR A 831 5.24 40.91 -21.04
N PRO A 832 6.35 40.16 -20.95
CA PRO A 832 7.67 40.68 -21.27
C PRO A 832 7.78 41.12 -22.74
N VAL A 833 8.60 42.13 -23.02
CA VAL A 833 8.77 42.66 -24.38
C VAL A 833 9.92 41.99 -25.14
N ALA A 834 10.82 41.31 -24.43
CA ALA A 834 11.91 40.53 -24.99
C ALA A 834 12.45 39.50 -23.97
N ILE A 835 13.18 38.51 -24.46
CA ILE A 835 14.14 37.76 -23.65
C ILE A 835 15.46 38.53 -23.66
N ALA A 836 16.00 38.83 -22.48
CA ALA A 836 17.32 39.43 -22.33
C ALA A 836 18.42 38.40 -22.57
N SER A 837 18.26 37.18 -22.02
CA SER A 837 19.27 36.11 -22.07
C SER A 837 18.67 34.73 -21.67
N VAL A 838 19.26 33.61 -22.13
CA VAL A 838 19.01 32.23 -21.60
C VAL A 838 20.31 31.43 -21.40
N SER A 839 20.37 30.56 -20.39
CA SER A 839 21.54 29.71 -20.12
C SER A 839 21.89 28.82 -21.31
N SER A 840 20.87 28.27 -21.98
CA SER A 840 20.99 27.52 -23.23
C SER A 840 19.63 27.44 -23.96
N GLU A 841 19.63 27.09 -25.25
CA GLU A 841 18.41 26.80 -26.01
C GLU A 841 18.62 25.68 -27.04
N GLN A 842 17.65 24.76 -27.15
CA GLN A 842 17.65 23.71 -28.15
C GLN A 842 16.95 24.18 -29.44
N THR A 843 17.71 24.73 -30.39
CA THR A 843 17.13 25.25 -31.65
C THR A 843 17.00 24.23 -32.79
N THR A 844 17.33 22.95 -32.55
CA THR A 844 17.36 21.90 -33.57
C THR A 844 16.74 20.60 -33.04
N GLY A 845 15.78 20.03 -33.79
CA GLY A 845 15.08 18.80 -33.41
C GLY A 845 13.73 19.03 -32.73
N GLU A 846 13.43 20.27 -32.34
CA GLU A 846 12.17 20.67 -31.70
C GLU A 846 11.02 20.89 -32.71
N ALA A 847 9.80 20.97 -32.17
CA ALA A 847 8.61 21.35 -32.93
C ALA A 847 8.72 22.76 -33.54
N ALA A 848 7.94 23.04 -34.59
CA ALA A 848 8.05 24.28 -35.34
C ALA A 848 7.61 25.50 -34.50
N GLY A 849 8.58 26.31 -34.07
CA GLY A 849 8.37 27.47 -33.19
C GLY A 849 8.88 27.23 -31.77
N SER A 850 9.14 25.99 -31.37
CA SER A 850 9.62 25.61 -30.04
C SER A 850 11.15 25.54 -29.97
N GLY A 851 11.68 25.39 -28.77
CA GLY A 851 13.10 25.25 -28.45
C GLY A 851 13.84 26.57 -28.24
N VAL A 852 13.49 27.60 -29.02
CA VAL A 852 14.04 28.97 -28.88
C VAL A 852 13.54 29.66 -27.62
N ALA A 853 14.39 30.49 -27.01
CA ALA A 853 14.04 31.26 -25.82
C ALA A 853 12.78 32.13 -25.97
N THR A 854 12.58 32.73 -27.14
CA THR A 854 11.45 33.65 -27.39
C THR A 854 10.09 32.97 -27.43
N ALA A 855 10.05 31.63 -27.53
CA ALA A 855 8.80 30.87 -27.45
C ALA A 855 8.15 30.96 -26.06
N ALA A 856 8.94 31.18 -25.01
CA ALA A 856 8.42 31.35 -23.66
C ALA A 856 7.73 32.72 -23.40
N ILE A 857 7.57 33.59 -24.40
CA ILE A 857 6.90 34.90 -24.28
C ILE A 857 6.11 35.28 -25.54
N ASP A 858 5.75 34.32 -26.41
CA ASP A 858 5.10 34.60 -27.70
C ASP A 858 3.55 34.61 -27.64
N GLY A 859 2.99 34.20 -26.51
CA GLY A 859 1.56 34.12 -26.23
C GLY A 859 0.90 32.80 -26.65
N ASP A 860 1.67 31.81 -27.10
CA ASP A 860 1.17 30.48 -27.52
C ASP A 860 1.78 29.36 -26.65
N PRO A 861 1.08 28.88 -25.61
CA PRO A 861 1.59 27.84 -24.70
C PRO A 861 1.74 26.45 -25.35
N SER A 862 1.41 26.30 -26.64
CA SER A 862 1.75 25.11 -27.42
C SER A 862 3.17 25.14 -27.99
N THR A 863 3.82 26.32 -28.01
CA THR A 863 5.27 26.45 -28.14
C THR A 863 5.93 26.44 -26.76
N TYR A 864 7.27 26.39 -26.72
CA TYR A 864 8.03 26.35 -25.46
C TYR A 864 9.50 26.69 -25.70
N TRP A 865 10.15 27.34 -24.75
CA TRP A 865 11.61 27.29 -24.61
C TRP A 865 12.01 25.89 -24.13
N HIS A 866 13.16 25.40 -24.60
CA HIS A 866 13.80 24.17 -24.11
C HIS A 866 15.28 24.47 -23.92
N SER A 867 15.82 24.20 -22.73
CA SER A 867 17.27 24.22 -22.53
C SER A 867 17.94 23.21 -23.47
N GLN A 868 19.23 23.40 -23.73
CA GLN A 868 19.95 22.50 -24.64
C GLN A 868 19.99 21.10 -24.04
N TRP A 869 19.53 20.10 -24.82
CA TRP A 869 19.69 18.67 -24.51
C TRP A 869 20.53 17.96 -25.58
N SER A 870 20.94 18.63 -26.65
CA SER A 870 21.84 18.01 -27.64
C SER A 870 22.79 19.03 -28.29
N PRO A 871 24.10 18.75 -28.39
CA PRO A 871 24.79 17.48 -28.07
C PRO A 871 25.41 17.43 -26.66
N SER A 872 25.09 18.37 -25.77
CA SER A 872 25.87 18.66 -24.55
C SER A 872 25.20 18.31 -23.22
N GLU A 873 23.88 18.10 -23.17
CA GLU A 873 23.08 17.81 -21.95
C GLU A 873 23.59 18.53 -20.68
N PRO A 874 23.75 19.87 -20.67
CA PRO A 874 24.11 20.62 -19.48
C PRO A 874 23.10 20.35 -18.35
N GLY A 875 23.61 19.96 -17.18
CA GLY A 875 22.81 19.85 -15.96
C GLY A 875 22.36 21.19 -15.42
N TYR A 876 21.46 21.14 -14.44
CA TYR A 876 20.99 22.31 -13.69
C TYR A 876 22.13 23.07 -12.99
N PRO A 877 21.97 24.40 -12.75
CA PRO A 877 20.78 25.22 -12.97
C PRO A 877 20.52 25.64 -14.43
N HIS A 878 19.25 25.89 -14.77
CA HIS A 878 18.84 26.41 -16.08
C HIS A 878 18.06 27.73 -15.92
N SER A 879 18.48 28.79 -16.62
CA SER A 879 17.97 30.14 -16.37
C SER A 879 17.46 30.84 -17.64
N ILE A 880 16.38 31.60 -17.50
CA ILE A 880 15.79 32.45 -18.54
C ILE A 880 15.47 33.84 -17.97
N VAL A 881 15.98 34.89 -18.62
CA VAL A 881 15.85 36.29 -18.18
C VAL A 881 14.92 37.04 -19.12
N VAL A 882 13.80 37.52 -18.60
CA VAL A 882 12.81 38.33 -19.33
C VAL A 882 13.05 39.82 -19.12
N ASP A 883 12.87 40.63 -20.17
CA ASP A 883 12.95 42.11 -20.13
C ASP A 883 11.54 42.69 -20.27
N LEU A 884 11.12 43.49 -19.29
CA LEU A 884 9.84 44.19 -19.26
C LEU A 884 9.85 45.50 -20.07
N GLY A 885 11.02 45.93 -20.54
CA GLY A 885 11.23 47.12 -21.37
C GLY A 885 11.40 48.41 -20.57
N GLU A 886 10.67 48.55 -19.47
CA GLU A 886 10.82 49.60 -18.47
C GLU A 886 10.76 49.06 -17.03
N SER A 887 11.36 49.78 -16.09
CA SER A 887 11.32 49.43 -14.67
C SER A 887 9.89 49.59 -14.15
N SER A 888 9.36 48.52 -13.55
CA SER A 888 8.00 48.43 -13.01
C SER A 888 8.06 47.79 -11.63
N ASP A 889 7.10 48.11 -10.76
CA ASP A 889 6.90 47.31 -9.56
C ASP A 889 6.37 45.94 -9.97
N VAL A 890 7.02 44.87 -9.50
CA VAL A 890 6.69 43.47 -9.80
C VAL A 890 6.71 42.65 -8.52
N CYS A 891 5.83 41.66 -8.40
CA CYS A 891 5.71 40.85 -7.19
C CYS A 891 5.47 39.35 -7.47
N GLY A 892 5.64 38.90 -8.71
CA GLY A 892 5.58 37.47 -9.00
C GLY A 892 5.99 37.14 -10.42
N LEU A 893 6.32 35.87 -10.67
CA LEU A 893 6.57 35.34 -12.00
C LEU A 893 5.57 34.22 -12.30
N TRP A 894 4.85 34.34 -13.41
CA TRP A 894 3.98 33.30 -13.94
C TRP A 894 4.80 32.33 -14.77
N TYR A 895 4.86 31.06 -14.37
CA TYR A 895 5.43 29.94 -15.12
C TYR A 895 4.32 29.05 -15.67
N THR A 896 4.31 28.80 -16.97
CA THR A 896 3.40 27.84 -17.61
C THR A 896 4.24 26.66 -18.11
N GLY A 897 3.98 25.47 -17.57
CA GLY A 897 4.67 24.25 -18.01
C GLY A 897 4.32 23.90 -19.46
N ARG A 898 5.25 23.25 -20.18
CA ARG A 898 5.02 22.79 -21.57
C ARG A 898 3.74 21.95 -21.68
N ASP A 899 2.87 22.26 -22.64
CA ASP A 899 1.66 21.47 -22.91
C ASP A 899 1.99 20.07 -23.46
N SER A 900 1.14 19.11 -23.12
CA SER A 900 1.28 17.66 -23.35
C SER A 900 0.95 17.20 -24.78
N GLY A 901 0.62 18.11 -25.68
CA GLY A 901 0.04 17.86 -27.00
C GLY A 901 1.00 17.32 -28.09
N GLY A 902 1.51 16.09 -27.96
CA GLY A 902 1.89 15.28 -29.15
C GLY A 902 3.13 14.40 -29.02
N ASP A 903 4.24 14.95 -28.54
CA ASP A 903 5.56 14.29 -28.57
C ASP A 903 6.16 14.16 -27.15
N GLY A 904 5.63 13.21 -26.36
CA GLY A 904 6.31 12.68 -25.17
C GLY A 904 6.01 13.32 -23.81
N GLY A 905 5.03 14.23 -23.70
CA GLY A 905 4.30 14.59 -22.46
C GLY A 905 5.10 15.02 -21.21
N ALA A 906 4.96 16.27 -20.78
CA ALA A 906 5.43 16.82 -19.49
C ALA A 906 6.95 16.81 -19.20
N ASN A 907 7.79 16.14 -19.99
CA ASN A 907 9.25 16.13 -19.82
C ASN A 907 9.86 17.54 -19.91
N GLY A 908 10.76 17.85 -18.98
CA GLY A 908 11.45 19.12 -18.86
C GLY A 908 10.70 20.15 -18.02
N ARG A 909 9.67 19.79 -17.26
CA ARG A 909 8.98 20.78 -16.40
C ARG A 909 9.82 21.05 -15.15
N ILE A 910 10.04 22.34 -14.86
CA ILE A 910 10.81 22.76 -13.69
C ILE A 910 10.04 22.34 -12.43
N ALA A 911 10.74 21.67 -11.50
CA ALA A 911 10.24 21.35 -10.17
C ALA A 911 10.65 22.45 -9.19
N GLU A 912 11.86 22.39 -8.65
CA GLU A 912 12.40 23.44 -7.77
C GLU A 912 12.89 24.65 -8.58
N TYR A 913 12.66 25.86 -8.06
CA TYR A 913 13.02 27.10 -8.72
C TYR A 913 13.55 28.18 -7.76
N GLU A 914 14.25 29.14 -8.36
CA GLU A 914 14.61 30.45 -7.82
C GLU A 914 14.16 31.55 -8.80
N VAL A 915 13.74 32.69 -8.28
CA VAL A 915 13.41 33.90 -9.07
C VAL A 915 14.24 35.07 -8.56
N TYR A 916 14.80 35.84 -9.49
CA TYR A 916 15.57 37.06 -9.20
C TYR A 916 14.98 38.25 -9.97
N ALA A 917 15.03 39.45 -9.40
CA ALA A 917 14.48 40.67 -9.99
C ALA A 917 15.48 41.83 -9.88
N SER A 918 15.69 42.58 -10.97
CA SER A 918 16.69 43.64 -11.03
C SER A 918 16.36 44.74 -12.07
N ASP A 919 16.83 45.97 -11.82
CA ASP A 919 16.80 47.07 -12.79
C ASP A 919 17.97 47.03 -13.80
N THR A 920 18.97 46.18 -13.57
CA THR A 920 20.16 46.04 -14.43
C THR A 920 20.44 44.60 -14.77
N VAL A 921 20.68 44.31 -16.05
CA VAL A 921 21.10 42.99 -16.52
C VAL A 921 22.61 42.80 -16.42
N SER A 922 23.03 41.84 -15.60
CA SER A 922 24.36 41.22 -15.60
C SER A 922 24.39 40.03 -16.56
N ALA A 923 25.52 39.34 -16.69
CA ALA A 923 25.60 38.11 -17.48
C ALA A 923 24.95 36.92 -16.74
N PHE A 924 25.11 35.71 -17.28
CA PHE A 924 24.42 34.48 -16.85
C PHE A 924 24.70 33.95 -15.44
N ASP A 925 25.63 34.55 -14.68
CA ASP A 925 25.94 34.11 -13.32
C ASP A 925 24.92 34.67 -12.31
N SER A 926 24.32 33.79 -11.51
CA SER A 926 23.41 34.17 -10.41
C SER A 926 24.14 34.97 -9.32
N GLU A 927 25.46 34.80 -9.16
CA GLU A 927 26.29 35.57 -8.21
C GLU A 927 26.17 37.10 -8.40
N ASP A 928 25.88 37.59 -9.62
CA ASP A 928 25.71 39.01 -9.92
C ASP A 928 24.30 39.56 -9.61
N TRP A 929 23.31 38.69 -9.29
CA TRP A 929 21.91 39.09 -9.06
C TRP A 929 21.55 39.32 -7.58
N GLY A 930 22.36 38.83 -6.64
CA GLY A 930 22.07 38.88 -5.20
C GLY A 930 21.23 37.70 -4.74
N GLU A 931 20.52 37.87 -3.61
CA GLU A 931 19.61 36.84 -3.08
C GLU A 931 18.35 36.69 -3.96
N PRO A 932 17.79 35.47 -4.10
CA PRO A 932 16.54 35.27 -4.82
C PRO A 932 15.37 35.98 -4.12
N VAL A 933 14.48 36.58 -4.90
CA VAL A 933 13.24 37.21 -4.41
C VAL A 933 12.13 36.17 -4.17
N ALA A 934 12.17 35.03 -4.87
CA ALA A 934 11.33 33.86 -4.60
C ALA A 934 12.14 32.57 -4.72
N THR A 935 11.77 31.56 -3.92
CA THR A 935 12.17 30.16 -4.12
C THR A 935 10.95 29.27 -3.87
N GLY A 936 10.94 28.06 -4.41
CA GLY A 936 9.85 27.11 -4.17
C GLY A 936 9.81 25.96 -5.17
N THR A 937 8.66 25.28 -5.23
CA THR A 937 8.39 24.19 -6.18
C THR A 937 7.16 24.49 -7.03
N PHE A 938 7.19 24.07 -8.30
CA PHE A 938 6.03 24.03 -9.18
C PHE A 938 5.40 22.64 -9.19
N VAL A 939 4.07 22.61 -9.28
CA VAL A 939 3.28 21.40 -9.49
C VAL A 939 3.44 20.93 -10.94
N ASN A 940 3.39 19.61 -11.18
CA ASN A 940 3.48 19.02 -12.51
C ASN A 940 2.23 19.27 -13.38
N THR A 941 2.07 20.50 -13.86
CA THR A 941 0.95 20.89 -14.73
C THR A 941 1.40 21.73 -15.92
N GLY A 942 0.59 21.69 -16.99
CA GLY A 942 0.71 22.63 -18.11
C GLY A 942 -0.07 23.93 -17.88
N GLU A 943 -0.83 24.01 -16.79
CA GLU A 943 -1.53 25.23 -16.41
C GLU A 943 -0.55 26.29 -15.86
N PRO A 944 -0.87 27.59 -15.98
CA PRO A 944 -0.03 28.65 -15.42
C PRO A 944 0.00 28.67 -13.89
N GLN A 945 1.19 28.79 -13.33
CA GLN A 945 1.48 28.81 -11.90
C GLN A 945 2.20 30.12 -11.54
N LEU A 946 1.95 30.67 -10.35
CA LEU A 946 2.59 31.91 -9.88
C LEU A 946 3.66 31.58 -8.84
N ALA A 947 4.87 32.08 -9.05
CA ALA A 947 5.92 32.23 -8.06
C ALA A 947 5.87 33.66 -7.48
N PRO A 948 5.18 33.90 -6.35
CA PRO A 948 5.05 35.24 -5.77
C PRO A 948 6.32 35.66 -4.99
N PHE A 949 6.53 36.96 -4.85
CA PHE A 949 7.60 37.58 -4.09
C PHE A 949 7.25 39.00 -3.63
N PRO A 950 7.95 39.59 -2.64
CA PRO A 950 7.70 40.97 -2.20
C PRO A 950 7.80 41.98 -3.35
N ALA A 951 6.92 43.00 -3.36
CA ALA A 951 6.91 44.01 -4.40
C ALA A 951 8.28 44.69 -4.56
N THR A 952 8.88 44.48 -5.73
CA THR A 952 10.25 44.85 -6.07
C THR A 952 10.23 45.66 -7.36
N GLY A 953 10.85 46.83 -7.37
CA GLY A 953 11.06 47.61 -8.59
C GLY A 953 12.11 46.93 -9.47
N ALA A 954 11.71 46.44 -10.64
CA ALA A 954 12.60 45.77 -11.57
C ALA A 954 12.21 45.98 -13.04
N ARG A 955 13.20 45.86 -13.92
CA ARG A 955 13.01 45.77 -15.37
C ARG A 955 13.25 44.35 -15.89
N TYR A 956 14.13 43.61 -15.25
CA TYR A 956 14.53 42.27 -15.62
C TYR A 956 14.14 41.30 -14.52
N VAL A 957 13.57 40.15 -14.92
CA VAL A 957 13.25 39.05 -13.99
C VAL A 957 13.87 37.77 -14.55
N MET A 958 14.58 37.03 -13.72
CA MET A 958 15.20 35.75 -14.06
C MET A 958 14.43 34.64 -13.36
N LEU A 959 13.97 33.63 -14.12
CA LEU A 959 13.59 32.33 -13.60
C LEU A 959 14.79 31.39 -13.73
N THR A 960 15.17 30.76 -12.63
CA THR A 960 16.17 29.70 -12.58
C THR A 960 15.50 28.42 -12.08
N GLY A 961 15.48 27.38 -12.91
CA GLY A 961 15.15 26.03 -12.44
C GLY A 961 16.37 25.40 -11.75
N LEU A 962 16.12 24.61 -10.71
CA LEU A 962 17.12 23.82 -9.99
C LEU A 962 16.97 22.30 -10.23
N SER A 963 15.74 21.84 -10.51
CA SER A 963 15.44 20.44 -10.81
C SER A 963 14.27 20.29 -11.78
N GLU A 964 14.10 19.07 -12.33
CA GLU A 964 13.01 18.68 -13.22
C GLU A 964 12.12 17.65 -12.53
N VAL A 965 10.81 17.70 -12.78
CA VAL A 965 9.79 16.88 -12.09
C VAL A 965 10.05 15.36 -12.12
N HIS A 966 10.65 14.84 -13.17
CA HIS A 966 10.96 13.42 -13.36
C HIS A 966 12.48 13.14 -13.31
N GLY A 967 13.28 14.11 -12.84
CA GLY A 967 14.74 13.98 -12.69
C GLY A 967 15.55 14.10 -13.98
N PHE A 968 14.97 14.59 -15.08
CA PHE A 968 15.76 14.90 -16.28
C PHE A 968 16.69 16.11 -16.07
N VAL A 969 17.75 16.22 -16.87
CA VAL A 969 18.78 17.27 -16.68
C VAL A 969 18.51 18.57 -17.45
N TRP A 970 17.34 18.71 -18.09
CA TRP A 970 16.96 19.82 -18.97
C TRP A 970 15.62 20.44 -18.56
N ALA A 971 15.43 21.72 -18.87
CA ALA A 971 14.28 22.53 -18.47
C ALA A 971 13.49 23.09 -19.67
N THR A 972 12.19 23.30 -19.48
CA THR A 972 11.26 23.88 -20.45
C THR A 972 10.35 24.90 -19.78
N ALA A 973 9.93 25.90 -20.55
CA ALA A 973 8.84 26.81 -20.19
C ALA A 973 7.96 27.01 -21.43
N GLY A 974 6.66 26.75 -21.31
CA GLY A 974 5.68 27.05 -22.36
C GLY A 974 5.46 28.55 -22.48
N GLU A 975 5.20 29.21 -21.35
CA GLU A 975 4.93 30.65 -21.28
C GLU A 975 5.41 31.24 -19.95
N ILE A 976 5.98 32.45 -19.99
CA ILE A 976 6.49 33.20 -18.85
C ILE A 976 5.93 34.63 -18.91
N ALA A 977 5.25 35.03 -17.84
CA ALA A 977 4.84 36.41 -17.62
C ALA A 977 5.26 36.89 -16.23
N VAL A 978 5.15 38.19 -15.97
CA VAL A 978 5.45 38.77 -14.65
C VAL A 978 4.16 39.36 -14.07
N ALA A 979 3.98 39.27 -12.76
CA ALA A 979 2.83 39.83 -12.04
C ALA A 979 3.18 41.21 -11.48
N GLY A 980 2.34 42.20 -11.76
CA GLY A 980 2.41 43.50 -11.10
C GLY A 980 1.76 43.49 -9.70
N PRO A 981 2.02 44.52 -8.87
CA PRO A 981 1.33 44.68 -7.59
C PRO A 981 -0.19 44.66 -7.76
N ALA A 982 -0.88 44.11 -6.77
CA ALA A 982 -2.34 44.14 -6.72
C ALA A 982 -2.88 45.57 -6.82
N ALA A 983 -4.16 45.70 -7.20
CA ALA A 983 -4.88 46.95 -6.97
C ALA A 983 -4.74 47.37 -5.49
N PRO A 984 -4.71 48.68 -5.16
CA PRO A 984 -4.63 49.11 -3.78
C PRO A 984 -5.77 48.48 -2.97
N ALA A 985 -5.47 48.09 -1.72
CA ALA A 985 -6.43 47.46 -0.82
C ALA A 985 -7.74 48.26 -0.76
N PRO A 986 -8.91 47.61 -0.57
CA PRO A 986 -10.19 48.30 -0.57
C PRO A 986 -10.20 49.48 0.41
N GLU A 987 -10.60 50.66 -0.06
CA GLU A 987 -10.74 51.82 0.82
C GLU A 987 -12.03 51.66 1.66
N TYR A 988 -11.88 51.06 2.85
CA TYR A 988 -12.94 50.92 3.82
C TYR A 988 -13.36 52.29 4.35
N ALA A 989 -14.62 52.65 4.12
CA ALA A 989 -15.21 53.93 4.51
C ALA A 989 -16.24 53.68 5.62
N PRO A 990 -15.78 53.55 6.89
CA PRO A 990 -16.67 53.15 7.97
C PRO A 990 -17.65 54.27 8.34
N GLU A 991 -18.90 53.89 8.57
CA GLU A 991 -19.94 54.71 9.18
C GLU A 991 -20.37 54.06 10.50
N LEU A 992 -20.65 54.88 11.52
CA LEU A 992 -21.13 54.44 12.83
C LEU A 992 -22.46 55.11 13.16
N SER A 993 -23.42 54.32 13.62
CA SER A 993 -24.74 54.77 14.04
C SER A 993 -25.15 54.17 15.39
N VAL A 994 -25.92 54.91 16.17
CA VAL A 994 -26.47 54.46 17.46
C VAL A 994 -28.00 54.48 17.40
N GLY A 995 -28.64 53.42 17.90
CA GLY A 995 -30.09 53.22 17.77
C GLY A 995 -30.94 54.27 18.49
N ALA A 996 -30.41 54.85 19.57
CA ALA A 996 -30.94 56.02 20.25
C ALA A 996 -29.80 57.00 20.53
N GLY A 997 -29.98 58.28 20.19
CA GLY A 997 -28.97 59.32 20.46
C GLY A 997 -28.90 59.77 21.93
N GLU A 998 -29.84 59.30 22.75
CA GLU A 998 -29.90 59.46 24.21
C GLU A 998 -30.04 58.06 24.85
N VAL A 999 -29.25 57.77 25.88
CA VAL A 999 -29.31 56.52 26.69
C VAL A 999 -29.17 56.85 28.17
N THR A 1000 -29.89 56.14 29.05
CA THR A 1000 -29.77 56.36 30.50
C THR A 1000 -28.52 55.66 31.04
N ALA A 1001 -27.79 56.30 31.95
CA ALA A 1001 -26.70 55.63 32.66
C ALA A 1001 -27.23 54.38 33.41
N GLY A 1002 -26.68 53.20 33.09
CA GLY A 1002 -27.15 51.89 33.54
C GLY A 1002 -27.97 51.09 32.51
N GLU A 1003 -28.19 51.61 31.30
CA GLU A 1003 -28.82 50.91 30.17
C GLU A 1003 -27.80 50.54 29.07
N GLU A 1004 -28.23 49.71 28.11
CA GLU A 1004 -27.44 49.36 26.92
C GLU A 1004 -27.89 50.18 25.70
N VAL A 1005 -26.94 50.56 24.83
CA VAL A 1005 -27.23 51.16 23.52
C VAL A 1005 -26.78 50.26 22.39
N THR A 1006 -27.65 50.00 21.41
CA THR A 1006 -27.26 49.29 20.19
C THR A 1006 -26.47 50.22 19.27
N ALA A 1007 -25.24 49.85 18.96
CA ALA A 1007 -24.40 50.48 17.95
C ALA A 1007 -24.33 49.61 16.70
N VAL A 1008 -24.42 50.23 15.53
CA VAL A 1008 -24.26 49.58 14.21
C VAL A 1008 -23.18 50.32 13.44
N ALA A 1009 -22.10 49.62 13.19
CA ALA A 1009 -20.99 50.01 12.34
C ALA A 1009 -21.14 49.34 10.96
N THR A 1010 -20.83 50.06 9.88
CA THR A 1010 -20.90 49.54 8.49
C THR A 1010 -19.73 50.05 7.66
N GLY A 1011 -19.28 49.29 6.67
CA GLY A 1011 -18.16 49.68 5.80
C GLY A 1011 -16.78 49.29 6.34
N PHE A 1012 -16.73 48.31 7.24
CA PHE A 1012 -15.52 47.62 7.71
C PHE A 1012 -15.20 46.42 6.81
N ALA A 1013 -14.06 45.76 7.02
CA ALA A 1013 -13.74 44.59 6.22
C ALA A 1013 -14.55 43.34 6.66
N PRO A 1014 -14.97 42.45 5.74
CA PRO A 1014 -15.70 41.24 6.10
C PRO A 1014 -14.92 40.36 7.08
N GLY A 1015 -15.57 39.86 8.14
CA GLY A 1015 -14.92 39.04 9.16
C GLY A 1015 -13.96 39.79 10.10
N GLU A 1016 -13.76 41.09 9.93
CA GLU A 1016 -12.93 41.92 10.81
C GLU A 1016 -13.56 42.06 12.21
N ILE A 1017 -12.73 42.06 13.25
CA ILE A 1017 -13.18 42.41 14.59
C ILE A 1017 -13.21 43.94 14.71
N VAL A 1018 -14.38 44.49 15.03
CA VAL A 1018 -14.59 45.91 15.26
C VAL A 1018 -14.68 46.15 16.76
N GLU A 1019 -13.74 46.92 17.30
CA GLU A 1019 -13.74 47.36 18.70
C GLU A 1019 -14.55 48.64 18.85
N PHE A 1020 -15.58 48.60 19.69
CA PHE A 1020 -16.40 49.74 20.07
C PHE A 1020 -15.96 50.24 21.45
N ALA A 1021 -15.48 51.48 21.51
CA ALA A 1021 -15.01 52.13 22.73
C ALA A 1021 -15.74 53.45 22.96
N LEU A 1022 -16.21 53.67 24.19
CA LEU A 1022 -16.84 54.92 24.63
C LEU A 1022 -15.81 55.76 25.39
N ASP A 1023 -15.64 57.03 25.01
CA ASP A 1023 -14.70 57.99 25.62
C ASP A 1023 -15.21 58.51 26.99
N ALA A 1024 -15.45 57.58 27.93
CA ALA A 1024 -15.96 57.83 29.27
C ALA A 1024 -15.09 57.14 30.33
N ASP A 1025 -14.76 57.85 31.42
CA ASP A 1025 -13.97 57.30 32.52
C ASP A 1025 -14.65 56.05 33.13
N GLY A 1026 -14.03 54.88 32.93
CA GLY A 1026 -14.51 53.60 33.44
C GLY A 1026 -15.46 52.82 32.51
N ALA A 1027 -15.58 53.20 31.24
CA ALA A 1027 -16.20 52.35 30.22
C ALA A 1027 -15.24 51.26 29.72
N GLU A 1028 -15.76 50.05 29.50
CA GLU A 1028 -15.04 48.94 28.86
C GLU A 1028 -15.32 48.94 27.36
N SER A 1029 -14.37 48.49 26.53
CA SER A 1029 -14.61 48.29 25.11
C SER A 1029 -15.33 46.97 24.85
N VAL A 1030 -16.16 46.95 23.80
CA VAL A 1030 -16.92 45.76 23.38
C VAL A 1030 -16.60 45.48 21.92
N THR A 1031 -16.32 44.24 21.57
CA THR A 1031 -16.01 43.84 20.19
C THR A 1031 -17.20 43.16 19.51
N ALA A 1032 -17.30 43.33 18.20
CA ALA A 1032 -18.18 42.52 17.36
C ALA A 1032 -17.52 42.23 16.01
N GLN A 1033 -17.76 41.04 15.48
CA GLN A 1033 -17.26 40.66 14.15
C GLN A 1033 -18.17 41.24 13.06
N ALA A 1034 -17.57 41.80 12.02
CA ALA A 1034 -18.27 42.26 10.83
C ALA A 1034 -18.76 41.08 9.98
N ASP A 1035 -20.01 41.17 9.50
CA ASP A 1035 -20.59 40.20 8.56
C ASP A 1035 -19.97 40.29 7.15
N ALA A 1036 -20.47 39.46 6.22
CA ALA A 1036 -19.98 39.41 4.85
C ALA A 1036 -20.19 40.74 4.07
N GLU A 1037 -21.09 41.60 4.55
CA GLU A 1037 -21.37 42.93 4.02
C GLU A 1037 -20.59 44.05 4.75
N GLY A 1038 -19.68 43.71 5.68
CA GLY A 1038 -18.86 44.67 6.41
C GLY A 1038 -19.62 45.44 7.49
N ARG A 1039 -20.68 44.83 8.05
CA ARG A 1039 -21.52 45.39 9.11
C ARG A 1039 -21.29 44.67 10.43
N ALA A 1040 -21.02 45.44 11.50
CA ALA A 1040 -20.93 44.94 12.87
C ALA A 1040 -22.00 45.62 13.74
N GLU A 1041 -22.72 44.83 14.55
CA GLU A 1041 -23.79 45.32 15.43
C GLU A 1041 -23.58 44.77 16.85
N VAL A 1042 -23.63 45.65 17.85
CA VAL A 1042 -23.35 45.30 19.24
C VAL A 1042 -24.19 46.11 20.22
N ALA A 1043 -24.51 45.53 21.38
CA ALA A 1043 -25.07 46.25 22.51
C ALA A 1043 -23.93 46.72 23.43
N ILE A 1044 -23.87 48.02 23.71
CA ILE A 1044 -22.82 48.64 24.52
C ILE A 1044 -23.40 49.01 25.88
N PRO A 1045 -22.93 48.44 26.99
CA PRO A 1045 -23.40 48.78 28.32
C PRO A 1045 -22.83 50.14 28.76
N VAL A 1046 -23.71 51.09 29.08
CA VAL A 1046 -23.29 52.37 29.67
C VAL A 1046 -23.33 52.23 31.18
N ALA A 1047 -22.17 52.18 31.84
CA ALA A 1047 -22.09 51.96 33.27
C ALA A 1047 -22.87 53.02 34.07
N ALA A 1048 -23.56 52.59 35.14
CA ALA A 1048 -24.42 53.47 35.95
C ALA A 1048 -23.68 54.61 36.69
N GLY A 1049 -22.34 54.60 36.67
CA GLY A 1049 -21.49 55.67 37.21
C GLY A 1049 -21.08 56.75 36.20
N VAL A 1050 -21.41 56.59 34.91
CA VAL A 1050 -21.11 57.59 33.87
C VAL A 1050 -21.95 58.85 34.12
N GLU A 1051 -21.31 60.02 34.16
CA GLU A 1051 -22.00 61.30 34.37
C GLU A 1051 -22.90 61.66 33.17
N GLY A 1052 -23.87 62.56 33.36
CA GLY A 1052 -24.72 63.01 32.27
C GLY A 1052 -23.97 63.98 31.34
N GLY A 1053 -23.81 63.63 30.06
CA GLY A 1053 -23.03 64.40 29.10
C GLY A 1053 -23.08 63.88 27.66
N GLU A 1054 -22.44 64.59 26.74
CA GLU A 1054 -22.13 64.07 25.39
C GLU A 1054 -20.79 63.32 25.44
N TYR A 1055 -20.78 62.10 24.90
CA TYR A 1055 -19.63 61.22 24.81
C TYR A 1055 -19.37 60.82 23.36
N THR A 1056 -18.11 60.55 23.03
CA THR A 1056 -17.73 60.01 21.72
C THR A 1056 -17.74 58.48 21.80
N LEU A 1057 -18.52 57.83 20.95
CA LEU A 1057 -18.38 56.40 20.68
C LEU A 1057 -17.53 56.24 19.42
N THR A 1058 -16.46 55.45 19.49
CA THR A 1058 -15.62 55.07 18.35
C THR A 1058 -15.78 53.59 18.04
N ALA A 1059 -15.83 53.24 16.75
CA ALA A 1059 -15.73 51.88 16.25
C ALA A 1059 -14.46 51.77 15.39
N THR A 1060 -13.56 50.86 15.72
CA THR A 1060 -12.23 50.71 15.09
C THR A 1060 -12.00 49.26 14.67
N GLY A 1061 -11.63 49.02 13.41
CA GLY A 1061 -11.30 47.70 12.88
C GLY A 1061 -9.89 47.28 13.32
N THR A 1062 -9.75 46.08 13.88
CA THR A 1062 -8.47 45.59 14.43
C THR A 1062 -7.41 45.27 13.38
N THR A 1063 -7.82 45.02 12.12
CA THR A 1063 -6.93 44.53 11.06
C THR A 1063 -6.58 45.63 10.07
N THR A 1064 -7.56 46.45 9.69
CA THR A 1064 -7.42 47.56 8.74
C THR A 1064 -7.07 48.89 9.42
N GLY A 1065 -7.38 49.02 10.71
CA GLY A 1065 -7.29 50.30 11.44
C GLY A 1065 -8.34 51.34 11.00
N ALA A 1066 -9.31 50.97 10.15
CA ALA A 1066 -10.40 51.85 9.75
C ALA A 1066 -11.24 52.22 10.99
N ALA A 1067 -11.60 53.50 11.13
CA ALA A 1067 -12.33 53.99 12.31
C ALA A 1067 -13.45 54.98 11.97
N ALA A 1068 -14.57 54.85 12.67
CA ALA A 1068 -15.71 55.76 12.64
C ALA A 1068 -16.11 56.22 14.04
N ALA A 1069 -16.75 57.39 14.15
CA ALA A 1069 -17.18 57.95 15.42
C ALA A 1069 -18.61 58.52 15.36
N ALA A 1070 -19.34 58.39 16.46
CA ALA A 1070 -20.69 58.92 16.65
C ALA A 1070 -20.84 59.57 18.03
N GLN A 1071 -21.67 60.62 18.12
CA GLN A 1071 -22.00 61.23 19.42
C GLN A 1071 -23.10 60.44 20.11
N LEU A 1072 -22.92 60.17 21.40
CA LEU A 1072 -23.89 59.55 22.30
C LEU A 1072 -24.17 60.49 23.48
N THR A 1073 -25.44 60.80 23.73
CA THR A 1073 -25.81 61.56 24.93
C THR A 1073 -26.18 60.59 26.04
N VAL A 1074 -25.47 60.63 27.17
CA VAL A 1074 -25.83 59.88 28.37
C VAL A 1074 -26.68 60.80 29.26
N VAL A 1075 -27.87 60.35 29.65
CA VAL A 1075 -28.72 61.06 30.61
C VAL A 1075 -28.60 60.44 32.01
N PRO A 1076 -28.52 61.26 33.09
CA PRO A 1076 -28.50 60.73 34.44
C PRO A 1076 -29.80 59.98 34.77
N ALA A 1077 -29.70 58.82 35.42
CA ALA A 1077 -30.86 58.14 35.98
C ALA A 1077 -31.64 59.07 36.94
N ASP A 1078 -32.95 59.20 36.75
CA ASP A 1078 -33.75 60.27 37.35
C ASP A 1078 -34.01 60.09 38.85
N SER A 1079 -33.32 60.90 39.65
CA SER A 1079 -33.54 60.99 41.11
C SER A 1079 -34.82 61.76 41.44
N ASN A 1080 -35.95 61.06 41.48
CA ASN A 1080 -37.26 61.60 41.82
C ASN A 1080 -37.40 62.02 43.32
N GLY A 1081 -36.83 63.18 43.66
CA GLY A 1081 -37.42 64.24 44.50
C GLY A 1081 -37.76 64.01 45.99
N SER A 1082 -37.19 64.84 46.88
CA SER A 1082 -37.99 65.64 47.85
C SER A 1082 -37.18 66.77 48.51
N ASP A 1083 -37.75 67.99 48.54
CA ASP A 1083 -37.21 69.14 49.28
C ASP A 1083 -37.78 69.23 50.71
N GLY A 1084 -36.88 69.37 51.69
CA GLY A 1084 -36.99 70.38 52.75
C GLY A 1084 -37.77 70.08 54.05
N SER A 1085 -37.05 70.10 55.19
CA SER A 1085 -37.41 70.93 56.36
C SER A 1085 -36.31 70.98 57.42
N ASP A 1086 -36.00 72.18 57.94
CA ASP A 1086 -35.11 72.39 59.08
C ASP A 1086 -35.79 72.12 60.44
N GLY A 1087 -35.08 71.44 61.34
CA GLY A 1087 -34.93 71.88 62.74
C GLY A 1087 -35.87 71.36 63.83
N SER A 1088 -35.38 70.42 64.65
CA SER A 1088 -35.60 70.44 66.12
C SER A 1088 -34.51 69.65 66.86
N ASP A 1089 -33.87 70.27 67.85
CA ASP A 1089 -32.78 69.66 68.64
C ASP A 1089 -33.23 68.55 69.60
N GLY A 1090 -32.42 67.48 69.69
CA GLY A 1090 -31.91 67.01 70.98
C GLY A 1090 -32.59 65.84 71.70
N SER A 1091 -31.95 64.65 71.63
CA SER A 1091 -31.63 63.84 72.83
C SER A 1091 -30.50 62.83 72.53
N ASP A 1092 -29.47 62.82 73.36
CA ASP A 1092 -28.24 62.03 73.14
C ASP A 1092 -28.39 60.51 73.34
N GLY A 1093 -27.60 59.75 72.57
CA GLY A 1093 -26.70 58.74 73.16
C GLY A 1093 -27.08 57.26 73.17
N SER A 1094 -26.46 56.49 72.28
CA SER A 1094 -25.80 55.22 72.64
C SER A 1094 -24.70 54.90 71.61
N ASP A 1095 -23.48 54.64 72.08
CA ASP A 1095 -22.26 54.63 71.28
C ASP A 1095 -22.16 53.43 70.30
N GLY A 1096 -21.61 53.68 69.11
CA GLY A 1096 -21.11 52.65 68.18
C GLY A 1096 -19.62 52.85 67.96
N SER A 1097 -18.80 51.81 68.22
CA SER A 1097 -17.34 51.94 68.27
C SER A 1097 -16.64 51.63 66.94
N ASP A 1098 -15.98 52.66 66.41
CA ASP A 1098 -14.73 52.67 65.66
C ASP A 1098 -14.48 51.61 64.57
N GLY A 1099 -14.70 52.02 63.31
CA GLY A 1099 -13.98 51.45 62.16
C GLY A 1099 -12.62 52.11 62.01
N SER A 1100 -11.53 51.34 62.03
CA SER A 1100 -10.16 51.85 61.95
C SER A 1100 -9.62 51.93 60.51
N ASN A 1101 -8.82 52.97 60.25
CA ASN A 1101 -8.16 53.26 58.98
C ASN A 1101 -7.44 52.06 58.33
N GLY A 1102 -7.36 52.08 56.99
CA GLY A 1102 -6.42 51.26 56.24
C GLY A 1102 -4.96 51.62 56.52
N SER A 1103 -4.07 50.68 56.25
CA SER A 1103 -2.62 50.79 56.39
C SER A 1103 -1.92 50.32 55.12
N ASP A 1104 -0.78 50.93 54.81
CA ASP A 1104 -0.04 50.75 53.57
C ASP A 1104 0.40 49.29 53.29
N GLY A 1105 0.57 48.97 52.01
CA GLY A 1105 1.00 47.64 51.57
C GLY A 1105 2.44 47.30 51.97
N SER A 1106 2.69 46.01 52.19
CA SER A 1106 4.01 45.45 52.51
C SER A 1106 4.42 44.40 51.46
N ASN A 1107 5.69 44.43 51.05
CA ASN A 1107 6.28 43.46 50.13
C ASN A 1107 6.06 42.00 50.53
N GLY A 1108 6.06 41.12 49.54
CA GLY A 1108 5.99 39.67 49.73
C GLY A 1108 7.20 39.09 50.49
N SER A 1109 6.99 37.88 51.00
CA SER A 1109 7.99 37.06 51.68
C SER A 1109 7.83 35.60 51.26
N ASP A 1110 8.95 34.89 51.20
CA ASP A 1110 9.08 33.57 50.58
C ASP A 1110 8.21 32.46 51.22
N GLY A 1111 8.00 31.39 50.45
CA GLY A 1111 7.21 30.23 50.85
C GLY A 1111 7.81 29.44 52.02
N SER A 1112 6.97 28.60 52.64
CA SER A 1112 7.39 27.64 53.68
C SER A 1112 6.71 26.30 53.48
N ASP A 1113 7.41 25.24 53.89
CA ASP A 1113 7.18 23.86 53.46
C ASP A 1113 5.83 23.25 53.88
N GLY A 1114 5.39 22.26 53.12
CA GLY A 1114 4.12 21.56 53.31
C GLY A 1114 4.03 20.77 54.62
N SER A 1115 2.81 20.64 55.15
CA SER A 1115 2.49 19.83 56.33
C SER A 1115 1.83 18.50 55.95
N ASN A 1116 2.18 17.43 56.69
CA ASN A 1116 1.66 16.08 56.46
C ASN A 1116 0.13 16.01 56.52
N GLY A 1117 -0.45 15.23 55.60
CA GLY A 1117 -1.86 14.85 55.60
C GLY A 1117 -2.26 14.00 56.80
N SER A 1118 -3.53 14.08 57.18
CA SER A 1118 -4.15 13.40 58.33
C SER A 1118 -4.80 12.06 57.98
N ASP A 1119 -4.78 11.12 58.93
CA ASP A 1119 -5.31 9.75 58.80
C ASP A 1119 -6.78 9.66 58.35
N GLY A 1120 -7.06 8.70 57.44
CA GLY A 1120 -8.41 8.30 57.02
C GLY A 1120 -9.08 7.30 57.97
N SER A 1121 -10.41 7.34 58.06
CA SER A 1121 -11.22 6.58 59.02
C SER A 1121 -11.44 5.09 58.65
N ASN A 1122 -11.47 4.21 59.66
CA ASN A 1122 -11.76 2.77 59.54
C ASN A 1122 -13.02 2.44 58.71
N GLY A 1123 -12.87 1.49 57.78
CA GLY A 1123 -13.98 0.73 57.18
C GLY A 1123 -14.51 -0.37 58.11
N SER A 1124 -15.70 -0.90 57.79
CA SER A 1124 -16.48 -1.83 58.61
C SER A 1124 -16.12 -3.31 58.42
N ASP A 1125 -16.20 -4.10 59.51
CA ASP A 1125 -15.92 -5.54 59.54
C ASP A 1125 -16.80 -6.37 58.56
N GLY A 1126 -16.14 -7.18 57.72
CA GLY A 1126 -16.74 -8.25 56.92
C GLY A 1126 -16.54 -9.64 57.55
N SER A 1127 -17.46 -10.57 57.33
CA SER A 1127 -17.53 -11.87 58.03
C SER A 1127 -16.56 -12.94 57.51
N ASN A 1128 -15.95 -13.71 58.43
CA ASN A 1128 -15.07 -14.86 58.13
C ASN A 1128 -15.67 -15.91 57.17
N GLY A 1129 -14.88 -16.29 56.18
CA GLY A 1129 -14.90 -17.59 55.47
C GLY A 1129 -13.76 -18.51 55.93
N SER A 1130 -13.79 -19.80 55.58
CA SER A 1130 -13.01 -20.88 56.22
C SER A 1130 -11.61 -21.16 55.68
N ASP A 1131 -10.68 -21.53 56.57
CA ASP A 1131 -9.28 -21.91 56.27
C ASP A 1131 -9.08 -23.30 55.62
N GLY A 1132 -8.02 -23.40 54.80
CA GLY A 1132 -7.34 -24.63 54.38
C GLY A 1132 -6.53 -24.41 53.09
N SER A 1133 -5.27 -24.84 52.93
CA SER A 1133 -4.34 -25.56 53.83
C SER A 1133 -2.88 -25.26 53.43
N ASN A 1134 -1.94 -25.18 54.40
CA ASN A 1134 -0.53 -24.85 54.13
C ASN A 1134 0.17 -25.81 53.15
N GLY A 1135 0.88 -25.23 52.17
CA GLY A 1135 2.03 -25.87 51.53
C GLY A 1135 3.26 -25.90 52.46
N SER A 1136 4.16 -26.84 52.25
CA SER A 1136 5.34 -27.07 53.10
C SER A 1136 6.57 -26.25 52.68
N ASP A 1137 7.27 -25.68 53.66
CA ASP A 1137 8.49 -24.88 53.47
C ASP A 1137 9.60 -25.65 52.71
N GLY A 1138 10.21 -25.00 51.73
CA GLY A 1138 11.45 -25.44 51.08
C GLY A 1138 12.68 -25.11 51.93
N SER A 1139 13.69 -25.99 51.92
CA SER A 1139 14.87 -25.89 52.79
C SER A 1139 15.90 -24.84 52.35
N ASP A 1140 16.43 -24.08 53.31
CA ASP A 1140 17.48 -23.06 53.12
C ASP A 1140 18.71 -23.54 52.31
N GLY A 1141 19.10 -22.75 51.31
CA GLY A 1141 20.38 -22.87 50.61
C GLY A 1141 21.55 -22.30 51.42
N SER A 1142 22.71 -22.97 51.37
CA SER A 1142 23.89 -22.64 52.19
C SER A 1142 24.68 -21.42 51.71
N ASN A 1143 25.05 -20.52 52.63
CA ASN A 1143 25.90 -19.34 52.38
C ASN A 1143 27.25 -19.67 51.68
N GLY A 1144 27.54 -18.92 50.62
CA GLY A 1144 28.89 -18.76 50.05
C GLY A 1144 29.73 -17.71 50.81
N SER A 1145 31.05 -17.87 50.79
CA SER A 1145 32.02 -17.08 51.59
C SER A 1145 32.42 -15.75 50.95
N GLY A 1146 32.49 -14.67 51.74
CA GLY A 1146 32.89 -13.34 51.26
C GLY A 1146 34.37 -12.96 51.43
N GLY A 1147 34.75 -11.86 50.76
CA GLY A 1147 36.02 -11.13 50.82
C GLY A 1147 36.19 -10.29 49.53
N SER A 1148 36.72 -9.06 49.53
CA SER A 1148 37.23 -8.21 50.62
C SER A 1148 37.31 -6.75 50.18
N ASP A 1149 36.97 -5.79 51.06
CA ASP A 1149 36.99 -4.36 50.74
C ASP A 1149 38.39 -3.75 50.57
N GLY A 1150 38.49 -2.75 49.68
CA GLY A 1150 39.57 -1.76 49.61
C GLY A 1150 39.54 -1.00 48.28
N SER A 1151 39.76 0.32 48.21
CA SER A 1151 39.95 1.34 49.25
C SER A 1151 39.85 2.73 48.61
N ASP A 1152 39.25 3.72 49.28
CA ASP A 1152 38.97 5.04 48.69
C ASP A 1152 40.21 5.78 48.13
N GLY A 1153 40.08 6.28 46.90
CA GLY A 1153 41.04 7.20 46.25
C GLY A 1153 40.68 8.66 46.51
N SER A 1154 41.68 9.48 46.86
CA SER A 1154 41.49 10.86 47.34
C SER A 1154 41.14 11.89 46.25
N ASN A 1155 40.25 12.84 46.57
CA ASN A 1155 39.89 14.00 45.74
C ASN A 1155 41.10 14.75 45.14
N GLY A 1156 41.01 15.03 43.83
CA GLY A 1156 41.87 16.00 43.14
C GLY A 1156 41.41 17.44 43.40
N SER A 1157 42.37 18.37 43.53
CA SER A 1157 42.12 19.80 43.78
C SER A 1157 41.72 20.55 42.50
N ALA A 1158 40.79 21.48 42.61
CA ALA A 1158 40.33 22.33 41.50
C ALA A 1158 41.46 23.13 40.82
N GLY A 1159 41.47 23.14 39.49
CA GLY A 1159 42.32 24.00 38.66
C GLY A 1159 41.78 25.42 38.56
N ALA A 1160 42.67 26.41 38.46
CA ALA A 1160 42.30 27.82 38.37
C ALA A 1160 41.94 28.26 36.94
N ALA A 1161 41.04 29.24 36.81
CA ALA A 1161 40.64 29.81 35.53
C ALA A 1161 41.79 30.55 34.81
N GLY A 1162 41.86 30.40 33.49
CA GLY A 1162 42.81 31.08 32.59
C GLY A 1162 42.09 32.04 31.63
N ALA A 1163 42.75 33.13 31.25
CA ALA A 1163 42.16 34.33 30.66
C ALA A 1163 41.79 34.27 29.15
N ASP A 1164 40.92 35.20 28.74
CA ASP A 1164 40.43 35.38 27.37
C ASP A 1164 41.41 36.08 26.39
N GLY A 1165 41.19 35.80 25.10
CA GLY A 1165 41.61 36.60 23.93
C GLY A 1165 42.86 36.10 23.16
N PRO A 1166 43.07 36.49 21.88
CA PRO A 1166 42.31 37.46 21.07
C PRO A 1166 41.82 36.92 19.69
N ASP A 1167 41.10 37.77 18.94
CA ASP A 1167 40.65 37.50 17.56
C ASP A 1167 41.76 37.52 16.49
N GLY A 1168 41.57 36.80 15.37
CA GLY A 1168 41.93 37.33 14.04
C GLY A 1168 42.60 36.44 12.98
N SER A 1169 41.90 36.32 11.83
CA SER A 1169 42.41 36.41 10.44
C SER A 1169 43.06 35.20 9.68
N ASN A 1170 42.47 34.94 8.50
CA ASN A 1170 43.04 34.61 7.18
C ASN A 1170 44.33 33.78 7.00
N GLY A 1171 44.19 32.60 6.38
CA GLY A 1171 44.51 32.40 4.93
C GLY A 1171 45.95 32.10 4.46
N ALA A 1172 46.03 31.21 3.45
CA ALA A 1172 47.20 30.78 2.64
C ALA A 1172 48.27 29.91 3.34
N GLY A 1173 49.01 29.01 2.65
CA GLY A 1173 48.96 28.57 1.25
C GLY A 1173 50.34 28.23 0.64
N ALA A 1174 50.43 27.09 -0.07
CA ALA A 1174 51.45 26.66 -1.05
C ALA A 1174 52.94 26.37 -0.64
N ASP A 1175 53.50 25.30 -1.23
CA ASP A 1175 54.76 25.23 -2.05
C ASP A 1175 55.31 23.77 -2.14
N GLY A 1176 55.83 23.24 -3.27
CA GLY A 1176 55.86 23.73 -4.66
C GLY A 1176 56.90 23.05 -5.60
N ALA A 1177 56.58 22.97 -6.91
CA ALA A 1177 57.44 22.86 -8.13
C ALA A 1177 58.19 21.53 -8.46
N GLN A 1178 58.34 21.06 -9.72
CA GLN A 1178 58.80 21.66 -11.01
C GLN A 1178 58.16 20.92 -12.23
N VAL A 1179 57.51 21.49 -13.29
CA VAL A 1179 57.92 22.50 -14.35
C VAL A 1179 58.70 21.84 -15.54
N PRO A 1180 58.60 22.18 -16.87
CA PRO A 1180 57.75 23.14 -17.67
C PRO A 1180 57.15 22.73 -19.08
N ASP A 1181 56.11 23.46 -19.58
CA ASP A 1181 55.92 24.12 -20.95
C ASP A 1181 55.93 23.27 -22.28
N VAL A 1182 55.24 23.54 -23.43
CA VAL A 1182 54.90 24.80 -24.17
C VAL A 1182 53.72 24.69 -25.20
N THR A 1183 52.90 25.76 -25.31
CA THR A 1183 52.03 26.33 -26.40
C THR A 1183 51.55 25.62 -27.71
N GLU A 1184 50.27 25.87 -28.06
CA GLU A 1184 49.52 26.05 -29.37
C GLU A 1184 50.29 26.34 -30.69
N PRO A 1185 49.74 26.17 -31.95
CA PRO A 1185 48.31 26.11 -32.38
C PRO A 1185 47.89 25.11 -33.54
N LEU A 1186 46.59 25.17 -33.93
CA LEU A 1186 45.81 24.62 -35.09
C LEU A 1186 46.44 24.76 -36.53
N PRO A 1187 45.87 24.23 -37.68
CA PRO A 1187 44.54 23.59 -37.94
C PRO A 1187 44.44 22.38 -38.95
N ASP A 1188 43.20 21.89 -39.18
CA ASP A 1188 42.57 21.35 -40.43
C ASP A 1188 43.18 20.17 -41.23
N THR A 1189 42.47 19.04 -41.46
CA THR A 1189 41.30 18.91 -42.36
C THR A 1189 40.78 17.45 -42.35
N GLY A 1190 39.50 17.17 -42.71
CA GLY A 1190 39.23 15.93 -43.48
C GLY A 1190 37.96 15.07 -43.35
N ALA A 1191 36.76 15.64 -43.19
CA ALA A 1191 35.47 15.10 -43.69
C ALA A 1191 34.85 13.78 -43.13
N ALA A 1192 33.54 13.87 -42.87
CA ALA A 1192 32.61 12.78 -42.50
C ALA A 1192 31.86 12.18 -43.73
N VAL A 1193 30.68 11.57 -43.50
CA VAL A 1193 29.53 11.23 -44.40
C VAL A 1193 29.31 9.70 -44.61
N THR A 1194 28.13 9.07 -44.42
CA THR A 1194 26.84 9.35 -43.69
C THR A 1194 25.90 8.12 -43.80
N GLY A 1195 24.93 8.00 -42.88
CA GLY A 1195 23.55 7.52 -43.16
C GLY A 1195 23.26 6.03 -42.96
N TYR A 1196 22.11 5.61 -42.43
CA TYR A 1196 20.75 6.17 -42.58
C TYR A 1196 19.86 5.95 -41.34
N ALA A 1197 18.80 6.76 -41.22
CA ALA A 1197 17.70 6.60 -40.27
C ALA A 1197 16.34 6.49 -41.01
N ALA A 1198 15.28 6.18 -40.24
CA ALA A 1198 13.85 6.34 -40.55
C ALA A 1198 13.23 5.51 -41.71
N ALA A 1199 12.45 4.48 -41.37
CA ALA A 1199 11.19 4.10 -42.05
C ALA A 1199 10.42 2.94 -41.34
N ALA A 1200 9.75 3.16 -40.20
CA ALA A 1200 8.79 2.19 -39.65
C ALA A 1200 7.75 2.73 -38.64
N MET A 1201 7.36 4.02 -38.68
CA MET A 1201 6.34 4.56 -37.76
C MET A 1201 5.23 5.30 -38.52
N LEU A 1202 4.48 4.56 -39.35
CA LEU A 1202 3.30 5.11 -40.06
C LEU A 1202 2.35 4.02 -40.57
N LEU A 1203 1.74 3.22 -39.67
CA LEU A 1203 0.59 2.36 -40.03
C LEU A 1203 -0.36 1.91 -38.88
N LEU A 1204 -0.43 2.64 -37.75
CA LEU A 1204 -1.41 2.34 -36.68
C LEU A 1204 -2.15 3.57 -36.10
N ILE A 1205 -2.44 4.57 -36.95
CA ILE A 1205 -3.48 5.58 -36.65
C ILE A 1205 -4.51 5.60 -37.78
N ALA A 1206 -5.45 4.65 -37.72
CA ALA A 1206 -6.71 4.65 -38.47
C ALA A 1206 -7.71 3.63 -37.86
N GLY A 1207 -7.91 3.66 -36.54
CA GLY A 1207 -8.68 2.60 -35.86
C GLY A 1207 -9.28 2.90 -34.48
N ALA A 1208 -9.12 4.11 -33.91
CA ALA A 1208 -9.61 4.43 -32.57
C ALA A 1208 -10.19 5.85 -32.48
N ALA A 1209 -11.29 6.10 -33.19
CA ALA A 1209 -12.03 7.36 -33.11
C ALA A 1209 -13.54 7.16 -33.29
N ALA A 1210 -14.16 6.31 -32.47
CA ALA A 1210 -15.63 6.27 -32.24
C ALA A 1210 -16.05 5.31 -31.10
N MET A 1211 -15.94 5.72 -29.82
CA MET A 1211 -16.95 5.49 -28.74
C MET A 1211 -16.41 5.80 -27.33
N VAL A 1212 -16.49 7.07 -26.90
CA VAL A 1212 -16.90 7.40 -25.51
C VAL A 1212 -17.82 8.62 -25.59
N LEU A 1213 -19.12 8.39 -25.81
CA LEU A 1213 -20.19 9.27 -25.34
C LEU A 1213 -21.56 8.63 -25.62
N ARG A 1214 -22.09 7.96 -24.59
CA ARG A 1214 -23.50 7.77 -24.19
C ARG A 1214 -23.75 6.37 -23.64
N ARG A 1215 -24.01 6.28 -22.33
CA ARG A 1215 -25.38 6.16 -21.78
C ARG A 1215 -25.36 6.12 -20.24
N ARG A 1216 -26.12 7.03 -19.62
CA ARG A 1216 -27.01 6.63 -18.52
C ARG A 1216 -28.35 6.17 -19.11
N ALA A 1217 -29.10 5.42 -18.30
CA ALA A 1217 -30.52 5.04 -18.43
C ALA A 1217 -30.88 3.66 -19.04
N THR A 1218 -31.07 2.71 -18.11
CA THR A 1218 -32.25 1.83 -17.93
C THR A 1218 -32.67 0.83 -19.02
N GLY A 1219 -32.81 -0.44 -18.61
CA GLY A 1219 -34.09 -1.16 -18.74
C GLY A 1219 -34.11 -2.50 -19.47
N THR A 1220 -34.13 -3.60 -18.70
CA THR A 1220 -34.84 -4.88 -18.96
C THR A 1220 -34.84 -5.46 -20.38
N LEU A 1221 -34.15 -6.60 -20.56
CA LEU A 1221 -34.77 -7.92 -20.65
C LEU A 1221 -33.74 -9.04 -20.47
#